data_AF-A0A3C0AAX3-F1
#
_entry.id   AF-A0A3C0AAX3-F1
#
_cell.length_a   1.000
_cell.length_b   1.000
_cell.length_c   1.000
_cell.angle_alpha   90.00
_cell.angle_beta   90.00
_cell.angle_gamma   90.00
#
_symmetry.space_group_name_H-M   'P 1'
#
loop_
_entity.id
_entity.type
_entity.pdbx_description
1 polymer ?
#
loop_
_entity_poly.entity_id
_entity_poly.type
_entity_poly.pdbx_seq_one_letter_code
_entity_poly.pdbx_strand_id
1 'polypeptide(L)'
;MADLKNDSEETAEGNADAIALESSTYEIIQNRLRSHGKELQARLGKLNELRKEVFGSIETRLIGSDRITTEHNCVPRDMLAVGNRFLFGYNVNFGLKTEISLSDVFAVYEFKEGTYHALPLDLIRDAAFEKDFKDIYRYYKKATFAKFFVKGPFLYMLFKVGDGPKDFKSFKWAFQSDQLVYVDNRSDHEVQYPAQQEFQWTRTHRDLHYAGLHPHVSIDDRLFVETVGGDLTIKIENNTETGEGIYSEPVDDPDQILDDAEIFYALIGSLILLKIKPYKETKYRYFIYNEKLQKAQRLDSIKDACILLPDDHGLVFSNGYYLQNGESKTFETDLQDMLYQERIASPNGEDFLYVFYQPEQGAYVLLQYNLIEQKLDTPMICHGFTRFEGGELICFSRQDEPQKHHMLQLWKTPYISDSFQIPHKQDSYLNKIGNKDIVRGMAECHELLGLINRKDAYENLYVDLVKVSGDVLDSYFWINQEDTFAPGEVVLEIKRAAEAAVTEYEKVLQLRQNTKQKTAEVEKFTRQTLIEIDHRRFDKIDDFVQSLASLRSLRGDVISLRDLRYVDQGLVEKLEKSVSEKNEKLATRCVSFLMRDDALKPYADRIVNATAQIEAVEKVADARKVEEEIEASSKELEMLIEIVSNLKVEDTTQRTAIIDNISTNFSKINQSRAALKRRIKELMSVEGVAEFNAQMKLLNQGVVNYLDVCDSPEKCDDFLTKLMIQVEELEGRFAEFDEFVEQLTEKREEIYAAFETRKLAIVESRNKRANSLAKSADRILTGIRSRAEQLKTINEINGYFASDLMIDKVRDIVRQLGELQDTVKVDDIQGRLKSIREDTVRQLKDKQELFVDGENIIRLGNRQFTVNRQALDLTTVFRDDSLQLHLTGTNFFEEIEDERLLATREVWDQEVVSENRDVYRVEYLTYCLLKSVEADPDQSLMSLLKLSDEELLAYIQKFMGLRYSEGYIKGVHDQDALLLLKSLLKIKPALGLLRYQSAARALAGLYWNYFCDPDTKTLFETKLIGFGSVMQVFPQTGQQQYYINELRQQLSLFVQQITCLDQALVSEAAEYLFQELVHGSTFVISKRAADLYHEFEKYLKHNNAAKRLKDSLAATKENPVNWFLLARDWVQAYLDYLDSEEDFDYLDEVALLLLNEKLDRSRLIDATVTEQIPGFSGSHARIRNGEYHLHFNRYSKRLAEFQSVNVPRYESYLSLKKEIVDRTRDAMRLDEFRPRVLTSFVRNRL
;
A
#
# COMPACT_ATOMS: atom_id res chain seq x y z
N MET A 1 17.72 1.27 -22.36
CA MET A 1 18.23 0.70 -21.09
C MET A 1 19.06 1.68 -20.26
N ALA A 2 19.30 2.93 -20.70
CA ALA A 2 19.91 3.98 -19.87
C ALA A 2 18.85 4.92 -19.23
N ASP A 3 17.75 5.22 -19.92
CA ASP A 3 16.75 6.19 -19.42
C ASP A 3 15.74 5.63 -18.40
N LEU A 4 15.60 4.30 -18.29
CA LEU A 4 14.73 3.65 -17.28
C LEU A 4 15.38 3.57 -15.88
N LYS A 5 16.66 3.93 -15.76
CA LYS A 5 17.38 3.96 -14.47
C LYS A 5 17.25 5.30 -13.73
N ASN A 6 17.12 6.42 -14.43
CA ASN A 6 17.00 7.72 -13.78
C ASN A 6 15.59 7.97 -13.19
N ASP A 7 14.52 7.56 -13.88
CA ASP A 7 13.15 7.76 -13.40
C ASP A 7 12.79 6.90 -12.17
N SER A 8 13.50 5.78 -11.96
CA SER A 8 13.34 4.92 -10.78
C SER A 8 14.21 5.32 -9.59
N GLU A 9 15.30 6.07 -9.82
CA GLU A 9 16.12 6.66 -8.75
C GLU A 9 15.47 7.94 -8.20
N GLU A 10 14.88 8.81 -9.03
CA GLU A 10 14.23 10.05 -8.56
C GLU A 10 12.87 9.82 -7.85
N THR A 11 12.08 8.81 -8.26
CA THR A 11 10.84 8.44 -7.54
C THR A 11 11.11 7.69 -6.23
N ALA A 12 12.25 6.99 -6.13
CA ALA A 12 12.72 6.39 -4.89
C ALA A 12 13.24 7.46 -3.91
N GLU A 13 13.94 8.50 -4.40
CA GLU A 13 14.40 9.64 -3.58
C GLU A 13 13.24 10.50 -3.06
N GLY A 14 12.22 10.78 -3.87
CA GLY A 14 11.05 11.58 -3.44
C GLY A 14 10.16 10.90 -2.40
N ASN A 15 10.02 9.57 -2.45
CA ASN A 15 9.38 8.80 -1.38
C ASN A 15 10.31 8.65 -0.17
N ALA A 16 11.62 8.50 -0.36
CA ALA A 16 12.59 8.47 0.73
C ALA A 16 12.62 9.77 1.55
N ASP A 17 12.43 10.94 0.91
CA ASP A 17 12.41 12.24 1.59
C ASP A 17 11.14 12.49 2.42
N ALA A 18 9.95 12.11 1.93
CA ALA A 18 8.72 12.12 2.73
C ALA A 18 8.76 11.06 3.86
N ILE A 19 9.41 9.93 3.59
CA ILE A 19 9.70 8.87 4.57
C ILE A 19 10.77 9.34 5.58
N ALA A 20 11.63 10.30 5.25
CA ALA A 20 12.62 10.91 6.15
C ALA A 20 12.04 12.06 7.00
N LEU A 21 11.01 12.77 6.53
CA LEU A 21 10.47 13.97 7.20
C LEU A 21 9.75 13.66 8.54
N GLU A 22 9.00 12.57 8.65
CA GLU A 22 8.40 12.17 9.94
C GLU A 22 9.42 11.51 10.88
N SER A 23 10.42 10.78 10.37
CA SER A 23 11.54 10.31 11.22
C SER A 23 12.40 11.49 11.71
N SER A 24 12.49 12.56 10.92
CA SER A 24 13.16 13.79 11.33
C SER A 24 12.44 14.46 12.50
N THR A 25 11.11 14.39 12.61
CA THR A 25 10.40 15.15 13.66
C THR A 25 10.70 14.58 15.05
N TYR A 26 10.67 13.26 15.20
CA TYR A 26 11.05 12.60 16.45
C TYR A 26 12.55 12.78 16.76
N GLU A 27 13.42 12.64 15.77
CA GLU A 27 14.87 12.87 15.94
C GLU A 27 15.21 14.34 16.25
N ILE A 28 14.49 15.31 15.67
CA ILE A 28 14.61 16.74 15.94
C ILE A 28 14.16 17.03 17.37
N ILE A 29 13.05 16.44 17.83
CA ILE A 29 12.60 16.59 19.22
C ILE A 29 13.62 15.96 20.18
N GLN A 30 14.19 14.80 19.87
CA GLN A 30 15.24 14.17 20.67
C GLN A 30 16.51 15.04 20.71
N ASN A 31 16.91 15.63 19.59
CA ASN A 31 18.05 16.55 19.52
C ASN A 31 17.78 17.85 20.29
N ARG A 32 16.55 18.37 20.25
CA ARG A 32 16.12 19.54 21.02
C ARG A 32 16.13 19.24 22.53
N LEU A 33 15.61 18.09 22.96
CA LEU A 33 15.69 17.64 24.36
C LEU A 33 17.14 17.52 24.84
N ARG A 34 18.04 16.94 24.03
CA ARG A 34 19.47 16.88 24.35
C ARG A 34 20.13 18.26 24.42
N SER A 35 19.72 19.19 23.56
CA SER A 35 20.22 20.57 23.56
C SER A 35 19.80 21.30 24.85
N HIS A 36 18.53 21.22 25.22
CA HIS A 36 18.04 21.80 26.48
C HIS A 36 18.65 21.10 27.70
N GLY A 37 18.88 19.79 27.65
CA GLY A 37 19.62 19.07 28.68
C GLY A 37 21.04 19.63 28.89
N LYS A 38 21.78 19.89 27.81
CA LYS A 38 23.11 20.53 27.91
C LYS A 38 23.04 21.94 28.51
N GLU A 39 22.02 22.70 28.14
CA GLU A 39 21.81 24.05 28.70
C GLU A 39 21.48 24.01 30.20
N LEU A 40 20.59 23.10 30.61
CA LEU A 40 20.23 22.89 32.01
C LEU A 40 21.47 22.48 32.82
N GLN A 41 22.28 21.54 32.31
CA GLN A 41 23.54 21.14 32.94
C GLN A 41 24.50 22.33 33.14
N ALA A 42 24.60 23.23 32.15
CA ALA A 42 25.45 24.41 32.26
C ALA A 42 24.94 25.42 33.31
N ARG A 43 23.62 25.64 33.41
CA ARG A 43 23.01 26.52 34.43
C ARG A 43 23.17 25.93 35.84
N LEU A 44 22.93 24.62 36.00
CA LEU A 44 23.14 23.92 37.27
C LEU A 44 24.61 23.94 37.70
N GLY A 45 25.56 23.82 36.76
CA GLY A 45 26.99 23.95 37.05
C GLY A 45 27.34 25.30 37.68
N LYS A 46 26.86 26.40 37.09
CA LYS A 46 27.05 27.76 37.64
C LYS A 46 26.38 27.93 39.01
N LEU A 47 25.19 27.37 39.18
CA LEU A 47 24.49 27.38 40.46
C LEU A 47 25.27 26.61 41.53
N ASN A 48 25.86 25.46 41.18
CA ASN A 48 26.69 24.68 42.09
C ASN A 48 27.96 25.44 42.50
N GLU A 49 28.65 26.08 41.56
CA GLU A 49 29.84 26.90 41.85
C GLU A 49 29.50 28.03 42.83
N LEU A 50 28.42 28.78 42.56
CA LEU A 50 27.96 29.85 43.46
C LEU A 50 27.56 29.31 44.84
N ARG A 51 26.90 28.15 44.90
CA ARG A 51 26.55 27.45 46.14
C ARG A 51 27.80 27.07 46.94
N LYS A 52 28.81 26.46 46.31
CA LYS A 52 30.09 26.09 46.92
C LYS A 52 30.81 27.32 47.49
N GLU A 53 30.76 28.47 46.81
CA GLU A 53 31.34 29.74 47.31
C GLU A 53 30.61 30.33 48.52
N VAL A 54 29.28 30.17 48.60
CA VAL A 54 28.44 30.77 49.65
C VAL A 54 28.46 29.93 50.93
N PHE A 55 28.28 28.61 50.79
CA PHE A 55 28.14 27.68 51.92
C PHE A 55 29.45 26.95 52.29
N GLY A 56 30.45 27.01 51.42
CA GLY A 56 31.71 26.27 51.57
C GLY A 56 31.57 24.80 51.16
N SER A 57 32.57 24.29 50.44
CA SER A 57 32.65 22.86 50.07
C SER A 57 34.01 22.29 50.42
N ILE A 58 34.04 21.13 51.07
CA ILE A 58 35.26 20.38 51.36
C ILE A 58 35.22 19.13 50.50
N GLU A 59 36.01 19.08 49.43
CA GLU A 59 36.08 17.91 48.56
C GLU A 59 36.92 16.79 49.20
N THR A 60 36.49 15.54 48.99
CA THR A 60 37.25 14.38 49.43
C THR A 60 38.55 14.26 48.64
N ARG A 61 39.70 14.34 49.32
CA ARG A 61 41.01 14.15 48.67
C ARG A 61 42.04 13.56 49.61
N LEU A 62 42.93 12.73 49.06
CA LEU A 62 44.09 12.21 49.78
C LEU A 62 45.09 13.36 49.99
N ILE A 63 45.34 13.72 51.25
CA ILE A 63 46.32 14.74 51.63
C ILE A 63 47.74 14.15 51.65
N GLY A 64 47.87 12.91 52.13
CA GLY A 64 49.17 12.25 52.26
C GLY A 64 49.09 10.82 52.79
N SER A 65 50.24 10.16 52.86
CA SER A 65 50.38 8.84 53.47
C SER A 65 51.64 8.84 54.34
N ASP A 66 51.54 8.30 55.54
CA ASP A 66 52.64 8.23 56.50
C ASP A 66 52.60 6.88 57.25
N ARG A 67 53.66 6.52 57.97
CA ARG A 67 53.79 5.21 58.63
C ARG A 67 53.88 5.35 60.13
N ILE A 68 53.09 4.55 60.85
CA ILE A 68 53.26 4.33 62.29
C ILE A 68 54.07 3.06 62.53
N THR A 69 54.81 3.03 63.64
CA THR A 69 55.62 1.88 64.05
C THR A 69 55.15 1.35 65.40
N THR A 70 54.89 0.04 65.46
CA THR A 70 54.54 -0.70 66.68
C THR A 70 55.77 -1.43 67.26
N GLU A 71 55.73 -1.81 68.54
CA GLU A 71 56.86 -2.43 69.24
C GLU A 71 57.20 -3.84 68.69
N HIS A 72 56.14 -4.60 68.38
CA HIS A 72 56.21 -5.98 67.92
C HIS A 72 55.57 -6.14 66.54
N ASN A 73 55.92 -7.23 65.83
CA ASN A 73 55.22 -7.58 64.60
C ASN A 73 53.77 -7.90 64.96
N CYS A 74 52.84 -7.10 64.45
CA CYS A 74 51.44 -7.22 64.81
C CYS A 74 50.55 -7.17 63.56
N VAL A 75 49.32 -7.61 63.77
CA VAL A 75 48.25 -7.50 62.79
C VAL A 75 47.30 -6.42 63.29
N PRO A 76 47.26 -5.24 62.64
CA PRO A 76 46.35 -4.17 63.04
C PRO A 76 44.90 -4.55 62.74
N ARG A 77 43.99 -4.15 63.63
CA ARG A 77 42.57 -4.53 63.58
C ARG A 77 41.60 -3.38 63.57
N ASP A 78 41.89 -2.29 64.27
CA ASP A 78 41.02 -1.12 64.24
C ASP A 78 41.70 0.14 64.81
N MET A 79 41.07 1.30 64.66
CA MET A 79 41.49 2.53 65.31
C MET A 79 40.31 3.40 65.76
N LEU A 80 40.55 4.33 66.70
CA LEU A 80 39.53 5.25 67.17
C LEU A 80 40.14 6.57 67.68
N ALA A 81 39.63 7.71 67.24
CA ALA A 81 40.03 9.03 67.72
C ALA A 81 39.36 9.38 69.06
N VAL A 82 40.13 10.06 69.92
CA VAL A 82 39.71 10.67 71.18
C VAL A 82 40.40 12.05 71.27
N GLY A 83 39.68 13.10 70.92
CA GLY A 83 40.26 14.43 70.67
C GLY A 83 41.29 14.38 69.53
N ASN A 84 42.48 14.97 69.75
CA ASN A 84 43.59 14.94 68.78
C ASN A 84 44.46 13.67 68.84
N ARG A 85 44.08 12.68 69.65
CA ARG A 85 44.79 11.40 69.78
C ARG A 85 43.95 10.29 69.15
N PHE A 86 44.58 9.18 68.77
CA PHE A 86 43.85 7.98 68.41
C PHE A 86 44.44 6.73 69.07
N LEU A 87 43.54 5.83 69.46
CA LEU A 87 43.84 4.47 69.87
C LEU A 87 44.02 3.60 68.64
N PHE A 88 45.09 2.84 68.61
CA PHE A 88 45.40 1.88 67.56
C PHE A 88 45.40 0.47 68.15
N GLY A 89 44.46 -0.36 67.72
CA GLY A 89 44.27 -1.72 68.21
C GLY A 89 44.84 -2.76 67.25
N TYR A 90 45.60 -3.71 67.78
CA TYR A 90 46.27 -4.76 67.01
C TYR A 90 46.37 -6.06 67.81
N ASN A 91 46.72 -7.15 67.12
CA ASN A 91 46.99 -8.44 67.74
C ASN A 91 48.43 -8.87 67.46
N VAL A 92 49.15 -9.31 68.50
CA VAL A 92 50.49 -9.89 68.39
C VAL A 92 50.41 -11.39 68.60
N ASN A 93 51.03 -12.17 67.69
CA ASN A 93 51.17 -13.61 67.84
C ASN A 93 52.49 -13.93 68.55
N PHE A 94 52.44 -14.18 69.86
CA PHE A 94 53.62 -14.62 70.63
C PHE A 94 53.75 -16.14 70.63
N GLY A 95 54.95 -16.66 70.35
CA GLY A 95 55.24 -18.10 70.45
C GLY A 95 55.59 -18.60 71.85
N LEU A 96 56.17 -17.76 72.72
CA LEU A 96 56.78 -18.18 74.01
C LEU A 96 56.36 -17.31 75.22
N LYS A 97 55.61 -16.22 75.02
CA LYS A 97 55.17 -15.31 76.10
C LYS A 97 53.85 -15.82 76.70
N THR A 98 53.78 -15.97 78.02
CA THR A 98 52.61 -16.53 78.74
C THR A 98 51.57 -15.50 79.20
N GLU A 99 51.94 -14.21 79.30
CA GLU A 99 51.03 -13.13 79.69
C GLU A 99 51.04 -12.00 78.64
N ILE A 100 49.85 -11.55 78.23
CA ILE A 100 49.63 -10.45 77.28
C ILE A 100 49.42 -9.15 78.07
N SER A 101 50.21 -8.12 77.77
CA SER A 101 50.11 -6.78 78.36
C SER A 101 49.30 -5.83 77.47
N LEU A 102 48.85 -4.69 78.01
CA LEU A 102 48.09 -3.69 77.25
C LEU A 102 48.85 -3.17 76.01
N SER A 103 50.17 -2.99 76.10
CA SER A 103 51.02 -2.58 74.97
C SER A 103 51.18 -3.63 73.87
N ASP A 104 50.73 -4.87 74.12
CA ASP A 104 50.71 -5.91 73.09
C ASP A 104 49.44 -5.86 72.23
N VAL A 105 48.45 -5.04 72.62
CA VAL A 105 47.12 -4.97 71.97
C VAL A 105 46.75 -3.55 71.56
N PHE A 106 47.23 -2.53 72.28
CA PHE A 106 46.93 -1.13 72.03
C PHE A 106 48.19 -0.28 71.96
N ALA A 107 48.15 0.74 71.10
CA ALA A 107 49.07 1.88 71.10
C ALA A 107 48.27 3.18 71.01
N VAL A 108 48.83 4.29 71.52
CA VAL A 108 48.23 5.63 71.39
C VAL A 108 49.16 6.49 70.56
N TYR A 109 48.58 7.22 69.61
CA TYR A 109 49.29 8.21 68.82
C TYR A 109 48.58 9.56 68.90
N GLU A 110 49.34 10.65 68.86
CA GLU A 110 48.84 12.01 68.69
C GLU A 110 48.94 12.40 67.21
N PHE A 111 47.85 12.96 66.68
CA PHE A 111 47.82 13.55 65.35
C PHE A 111 48.07 15.05 65.46
N LYS A 112 49.20 15.51 64.93
CA LYS A 112 49.60 16.93 64.95
C LYS A 112 50.35 17.29 63.68
N GLU A 113 49.96 18.40 63.03
CA GLU A 113 50.63 18.94 61.83
C GLU A 113 50.77 17.93 60.67
N GLY A 114 49.85 16.96 60.57
CA GLY A 114 49.88 15.94 59.50
C GLY A 114 50.81 14.75 59.77
N THR A 115 51.43 14.67 60.95
CA THR A 115 52.29 13.54 61.38
C THR A 115 51.77 12.84 62.63
N TYR A 116 52.24 11.60 62.87
CA TYR A 116 51.80 10.74 63.97
C TYR A 116 52.91 10.55 65.01
N HIS A 117 52.65 10.93 66.27
CA HIS A 117 53.60 10.81 67.37
C HIS A 117 53.14 9.79 68.40
N ALA A 118 53.96 8.78 68.72
CA ALA A 118 53.62 7.77 69.73
C ALA A 118 53.56 8.36 71.14
N LEU A 119 52.50 8.03 71.89
CA LEU A 119 52.29 8.44 73.28
C LEU A 119 52.18 7.22 74.23
N PRO A 120 52.41 7.41 75.54
CA PRO A 120 52.11 6.40 76.55
C PRO A 120 50.61 6.02 76.60
N LEU A 121 50.32 4.81 77.10
CA LEU A 121 48.95 4.27 77.24
C LEU A 121 48.09 4.88 78.36
N ASP A 122 48.43 6.08 78.84
CA ASP A 122 47.73 6.71 79.96
C ASP A 122 46.25 7.02 79.65
N LEU A 123 45.87 7.09 78.37
CA LEU A 123 44.49 7.29 77.91
C LEU A 123 43.54 6.16 78.32
N ILE A 124 44.05 4.93 78.48
CA ILE A 124 43.27 3.72 78.80
C ILE A 124 43.80 3.01 80.06
N ARG A 125 44.64 3.69 80.84
CA ARG A 125 45.24 3.12 82.05
C ARG A 125 44.29 3.28 83.23
N ASP A 126 43.57 2.21 83.53
CA ASP A 126 42.69 2.09 84.68
C ASP A 126 42.92 0.74 85.39
N ALA A 127 42.99 0.75 86.72
CA ALA A 127 43.33 -0.45 87.49
C ALA A 127 42.26 -1.55 87.44
N ALA A 128 40.98 -1.18 87.31
CA ALA A 128 39.90 -2.14 87.13
C ALA A 128 39.91 -2.72 85.71
N PHE A 129 40.14 -1.88 84.70
CA PHE A 129 40.30 -2.34 83.32
C PHE A 129 41.49 -3.29 83.15
N GLU A 130 42.67 -2.97 83.70
CA GLU A 130 43.86 -3.83 83.59
C GLU A 130 43.62 -5.23 84.17
N LYS A 131 42.87 -5.32 85.27
CA LYS A 131 42.46 -6.59 85.87
C LYS A 131 41.52 -7.34 84.94
N ASP A 132 40.46 -6.69 84.48
CA ASP A 132 39.45 -7.32 83.62
C ASP A 132 40.03 -7.74 82.25
N PHE A 133 40.96 -6.95 81.70
CA PHE A 133 41.73 -7.24 80.49
C PHE A 133 42.56 -8.52 80.64
N LYS A 134 43.32 -8.65 81.75
CA LYS A 134 44.09 -9.88 82.03
C LYS A 134 43.19 -11.09 82.22
N ASP A 135 42.02 -10.92 82.85
CA ASP A 135 41.07 -12.00 83.07
C ASP A 135 40.52 -12.54 81.73
N ILE A 136 40.25 -11.70 80.71
CA ILE A 136 39.83 -12.19 79.39
C ILE A 136 40.85 -13.15 78.78
N TYR A 137 42.13 -12.79 78.74
CA TYR A 137 43.18 -13.65 78.17
C TYR A 137 43.46 -14.90 79.04
N ARG A 138 43.21 -14.82 80.35
CA ARG A 138 43.35 -15.95 81.27
C ARG A 138 42.25 -17.00 81.09
N TYR A 139 41.00 -16.56 80.91
CA TYR A 139 39.85 -17.45 80.83
C TYR A 139 39.52 -17.90 79.40
N TYR A 140 39.87 -17.12 78.38
CA TYR A 140 39.56 -17.42 76.98
C TYR A 140 40.84 -17.57 76.14
N LYS A 141 41.19 -18.81 75.79
CA LYS A 141 42.41 -19.14 75.03
C LYS A 141 42.47 -18.52 73.62
N LYS A 142 41.32 -18.22 73.01
CA LYS A 142 41.19 -17.61 71.68
C LYS A 142 40.92 -16.10 71.74
N ALA A 143 41.08 -15.46 72.91
CA ALA A 143 40.87 -14.03 73.07
C ALA A 143 41.73 -13.23 72.08
N THR A 144 41.09 -12.46 71.20
CA THR A 144 41.75 -11.53 70.28
C THR A 144 40.96 -10.24 70.20
N PHE A 145 41.65 -9.11 70.07
CA PHE A 145 40.98 -7.84 69.85
C PHE A 145 40.30 -7.83 68.48
N ALA A 146 39.03 -7.44 68.46
CA ALA A 146 38.21 -7.41 67.27
C ALA A 146 38.06 -6.00 66.72
N LYS A 147 37.58 -5.05 67.53
CA LYS A 147 37.10 -3.74 67.07
C LYS A 147 36.84 -2.75 68.20
N PHE A 148 36.93 -1.46 67.90
CA PHE A 148 36.31 -0.38 68.67
C PHE A 148 34.88 -0.12 68.17
N PHE A 149 33.88 -0.27 69.04
CA PHE A 149 32.48 -0.04 68.68
C PHE A 149 31.92 1.14 69.47
N VAL A 150 31.55 2.22 68.79
CA VAL A 150 31.00 3.42 69.42
C VAL A 150 29.47 3.41 69.30
N LYS A 151 28.78 3.70 70.41
CA LYS A 151 27.32 3.84 70.43
C LYS A 151 26.93 4.97 71.39
N GLY A 152 26.48 6.08 70.84
CA GLY A 152 26.18 7.28 71.62
C GLY A 152 27.42 7.76 72.40
N PRO A 153 27.30 8.07 73.71
CA PRO A 153 28.42 8.57 74.51
C PRO A 153 29.37 7.47 75.03
N PHE A 154 29.24 6.23 74.57
CA PHE A 154 30.02 5.09 75.04
C PHE A 154 30.85 4.43 73.94
N LEU A 155 32.03 3.97 74.33
CA LEU A 155 32.93 3.12 73.55
C LEU A 155 32.93 1.70 74.13
N TYR A 156 32.85 0.71 73.26
CA TYR A 156 32.98 -0.70 73.57
C TYR A 156 34.22 -1.27 72.87
N MET A 157 35.19 -1.75 73.64
CA MET A 157 36.33 -2.49 73.08
C MET A 157 35.96 -3.96 73.00
N LEU A 158 35.80 -4.48 71.79
CA LEU A 158 35.31 -5.84 71.55
C LEU A 158 36.46 -6.84 71.43
N PHE A 159 36.36 -7.94 72.19
CA PHE A 159 37.28 -9.07 72.16
C PHE A 159 36.55 -10.32 71.71
N LYS A 160 37.00 -10.94 70.62
CA LYS A 160 36.47 -12.23 70.15
C LYS A 160 36.98 -13.32 71.09
N VAL A 161 36.06 -14.13 71.65
CA VAL A 161 36.39 -15.19 72.62
C VAL A 161 35.98 -16.59 72.16
N GLY A 162 35.21 -16.69 71.07
CA GLY A 162 34.80 -17.95 70.43
C GLY A 162 34.73 -17.82 68.91
N ASP A 163 34.23 -18.87 68.24
CA ASP A 163 34.16 -18.93 66.78
C ASP A 163 32.82 -18.36 66.25
N GLY A 164 31.79 -18.23 67.09
CA GLY A 164 30.49 -17.68 66.72
C GLY A 164 30.47 -16.15 66.59
N PRO A 165 29.58 -15.57 65.77
CA PRO A 165 29.50 -14.13 65.51
C PRO A 165 29.03 -13.30 66.73
N LYS A 166 28.41 -13.95 67.73
CA LYS A 166 28.01 -13.33 69.01
C LYS A 166 28.96 -13.70 70.16
N ASP A 167 30.05 -14.42 69.89
CA ASP A 167 31.00 -14.87 70.91
C ASP A 167 32.08 -13.80 71.13
N PHE A 168 31.64 -12.65 71.65
CA PHE A 168 32.53 -11.56 72.04
C PHE A 168 32.30 -11.12 73.49
N LYS A 169 33.32 -10.46 74.04
CA LYS A 169 33.26 -9.71 75.29
C LYS A 169 33.56 -8.25 75.03
N SER A 170 32.84 -7.35 75.70
CA SER A 170 33.01 -5.91 75.54
C SER A 170 33.48 -5.26 76.85
N PHE A 171 34.44 -4.34 76.71
CA PHE A 171 34.81 -3.40 77.77
C PHE A 171 34.17 -2.05 77.48
N LYS A 172 33.29 -1.58 78.36
CA LYS A 172 32.54 -0.34 78.21
C LYS A 172 33.33 0.82 78.81
N TRP A 173 33.45 1.90 78.03
CA TRP A 173 34.08 3.16 78.38
C TRP A 173 33.11 4.31 78.08
N ALA A 174 33.15 5.37 78.88
CA ALA A 174 32.40 6.60 78.64
C ALA A 174 33.33 7.70 78.11
N PHE A 175 32.88 8.45 77.11
CA PHE A 175 33.58 9.65 76.65
C PHE A 175 33.31 10.81 77.62
N GLN A 176 34.37 11.41 78.16
CA GLN A 176 34.33 12.67 78.92
C GLN A 176 35.29 13.67 78.27
N SER A 177 34.78 14.47 77.34
CA SER A 177 35.59 15.34 76.47
C SER A 177 36.71 14.53 75.79
N ASP A 178 37.98 14.85 76.03
CA ASP A 178 39.15 14.17 75.43
C ASP A 178 39.67 12.99 76.28
N GLN A 179 38.92 12.50 77.27
CA GLN A 179 39.32 11.36 78.11
C GLN A 179 38.32 10.20 78.04
N LEU A 180 38.83 8.99 78.26
CA LEU A 180 38.05 7.77 78.38
C LEU A 180 38.00 7.32 79.84
N VAL A 181 36.79 7.06 80.35
CA VAL A 181 36.58 6.55 81.71
C VAL A 181 36.02 5.14 81.63
N TYR A 182 36.68 4.17 82.28
CA TYR A 182 36.24 2.78 82.29
C TYR A 182 34.95 2.61 83.11
N VAL A 183 34.00 1.83 82.60
CA VAL A 183 32.69 1.59 83.23
C VAL A 183 32.57 0.16 83.75
N ASP A 184 32.59 -0.85 82.86
CA ASP A 184 32.45 -2.27 83.20
C ASP A 184 32.81 -3.22 82.03
N ASN A 185 32.73 -4.54 82.26
CA ASN A 185 32.91 -5.62 81.27
C ASN A 185 31.68 -6.54 81.09
N ARG A 186 30.46 -6.05 81.39
CA ARG A 186 29.22 -6.86 81.38
C ARG A 186 28.17 -6.35 80.39
N SER A 187 28.55 -5.38 79.57
CA SER A 187 27.65 -4.67 78.66
C SER A 187 27.63 -5.25 77.24
N ASP A 188 27.92 -6.54 77.07
CA ASP A 188 27.95 -7.23 75.77
C ASP A 188 26.63 -7.07 74.98
N HIS A 189 25.50 -7.12 75.69
CA HIS A 189 24.15 -7.04 75.11
C HIS A 189 23.78 -5.66 74.55
N GLU A 190 24.49 -4.60 74.92
CA GLU A 190 24.28 -3.24 74.41
C GLU A 190 24.89 -3.03 73.02
N VAL A 191 25.83 -3.89 72.63
CA VAL A 191 26.51 -3.90 71.33
C VAL A 191 25.59 -4.55 70.29
N GLN A 192 24.85 -3.71 69.57
CA GLN A 192 23.91 -4.12 68.53
C GLN A 192 24.10 -3.22 67.32
N TYR A 193 24.27 -3.84 66.15
CA TYR A 193 24.30 -3.14 64.87
C TYR A 193 22.91 -2.59 64.52
N PRO A 194 22.83 -1.53 63.68
CA PRO A 194 21.55 -1.05 63.17
C PRO A 194 20.79 -2.11 62.35
N ALA A 195 19.55 -1.79 61.98
CA ALA A 195 18.80 -2.61 61.04
C ALA A 195 19.61 -2.74 59.74
N GLN A 196 19.86 -3.98 59.33
CA GLN A 196 20.63 -4.27 58.12
C GLN A 196 19.79 -4.05 56.84
N GLN A 197 18.47 -4.00 57.00
CA GLN A 197 17.51 -3.69 55.95
C GLN A 197 16.51 -2.67 56.48
N GLU A 198 16.31 -1.58 55.75
CA GLU A 198 15.36 -0.51 56.10
C GLU A 198 13.95 -0.74 55.53
N PHE A 199 13.70 -1.92 54.96
CA PHE A 199 12.42 -2.37 54.41
C PHE A 199 12.05 -3.76 54.95
N GLN A 200 10.79 -4.15 54.81
CA GLN A 200 10.26 -5.44 55.29
C GLN A 200 9.92 -6.39 54.13
N TRP A 201 10.33 -7.66 54.26
CA TRP A 201 9.99 -8.71 53.30
C TRP A 201 8.60 -9.27 53.56
N THR A 202 7.77 -9.29 52.51
CA THR A 202 6.44 -9.89 52.52
C THR A 202 6.47 -11.24 51.80
N ARG A 203 5.95 -12.30 52.42
CA ARG A 203 5.90 -13.64 51.82
C ARG A 203 4.67 -13.77 50.91
N THR A 204 4.83 -14.37 49.74
CA THR A 204 3.69 -14.71 48.86
C THR A 204 2.85 -15.85 49.45
N HIS A 205 1.59 -15.93 49.03
CA HIS A 205 0.61 -16.93 49.46
C HIS A 205 -0.25 -17.35 48.26
N ARG A 206 -1.02 -18.45 48.41
CA ARG A 206 -1.74 -19.10 47.31
C ARG A 206 -2.73 -18.21 46.56
N ASP A 207 -3.32 -17.21 47.20
CA ASP A 207 -4.30 -16.33 46.54
C ASP A 207 -3.67 -15.47 45.44
N LEU A 208 -2.34 -15.37 45.41
CA LEU A 208 -1.57 -14.67 44.39
C LEU A 208 -1.22 -15.56 43.18
N HIS A 209 -1.60 -16.85 43.20
CA HIS A 209 -1.24 -17.80 42.14
C HIS A 209 -2.25 -17.76 40.99
N TYR A 210 -1.76 -17.60 39.77
CA TYR A 210 -2.56 -17.70 38.54
C TYR A 210 -2.29 -19.04 37.86
N ALA A 211 -3.37 -19.77 37.56
CA ALA A 211 -3.30 -21.10 36.94
C ALA A 211 -3.31 -21.03 35.41
N GLY A 212 -2.59 -21.93 34.75
CA GLY A 212 -2.55 -22.08 33.29
C GLY A 212 -1.47 -23.05 32.84
N LEU A 213 -1.05 -22.97 31.56
CA LEU A 213 0.01 -23.83 31.01
C LEU A 213 1.38 -23.53 31.66
N HIS A 214 1.62 -22.25 31.90
CA HIS A 214 2.77 -21.66 32.57
C HIS A 214 2.28 -20.88 33.81
N PRO A 215 1.98 -21.57 34.93
CA PRO A 215 1.41 -20.91 36.10
C PRO A 215 2.45 -20.02 36.79
N HIS A 216 2.03 -18.89 37.36
CA HIS A 216 2.93 -17.92 38.01
C HIS A 216 2.31 -17.27 39.27
N VAL A 217 3.16 -16.66 40.10
CA VAL A 217 2.78 -15.86 41.28
C VAL A 217 2.75 -14.38 40.93
N SER A 218 1.62 -13.70 41.18
CA SER A 218 1.48 -12.25 41.05
C SER A 218 2.06 -11.51 42.26
N ILE A 219 2.89 -10.52 42.00
CA ILE A 219 3.41 -9.57 42.97
C ILE A 219 2.72 -8.23 42.71
N ASP A 220 1.71 -7.93 43.53
CA ASP A 220 0.94 -6.68 43.48
C ASP A 220 0.31 -6.37 42.10
N ASP A 221 0.03 -7.41 41.29
CA ASP A 221 -0.41 -7.32 39.88
C ASP A 221 0.50 -6.48 38.97
N ARG A 222 1.75 -6.28 39.39
CA ARG A 222 2.78 -5.50 38.67
C ARG A 222 3.89 -6.38 38.10
N LEU A 223 4.11 -7.55 38.69
CA LEU A 223 5.17 -8.48 38.30
C LEU A 223 4.72 -9.92 38.53
N PHE A 224 5.08 -10.83 37.64
CA PHE A 224 4.69 -12.23 37.71
C PHE A 224 5.93 -13.12 37.74
N VAL A 225 6.00 -14.06 38.68
CA VAL A 225 7.16 -14.94 38.86
C VAL A 225 6.74 -16.39 38.67
N GLU A 226 7.41 -17.06 37.75
CA GLU A 226 7.26 -18.49 37.45
C GLU A 226 8.55 -19.22 37.83
N THR A 227 8.41 -20.42 38.39
CA THR A 227 9.55 -21.30 38.72
C THR A 227 9.37 -22.70 38.14
N VAL A 228 8.48 -22.87 37.17
CA VAL A 228 8.11 -24.17 36.58
C VAL A 228 8.76 -24.30 35.19
N GLY A 229 8.90 -25.52 34.67
CA GLY A 229 9.43 -25.73 33.32
C GLY A 229 10.95 -25.69 33.19
N GLY A 230 11.69 -25.76 34.31
CA GLY A 230 13.16 -25.84 34.31
C GLY A 230 13.89 -24.52 34.53
N ASP A 231 13.17 -23.39 34.57
CA ASP A 231 13.73 -22.07 34.83
C ASP A 231 12.93 -21.26 35.87
N LEU A 232 13.58 -20.24 36.41
CA LEU A 232 12.98 -19.15 37.17
C LEU A 232 12.80 -18.00 36.20
N THR A 233 11.55 -17.66 35.91
CA THR A 233 11.18 -16.65 34.93
C THR A 233 10.41 -15.52 35.60
N ILE A 234 10.78 -14.27 35.27
CA ILE A 234 10.10 -13.06 35.71
C ILE A 234 9.42 -12.41 34.50
N LYS A 235 8.13 -12.10 34.63
CA LYS A 235 7.26 -11.54 33.57
C LYS A 235 6.56 -10.27 34.06
N ILE A 236 6.16 -9.42 33.12
CA ILE A 236 5.42 -8.17 33.37
C ILE A 236 3.96 -8.25 32.95
N GLU A 237 3.61 -9.17 32.05
CA GLU A 237 2.25 -9.41 31.60
C GLU A 237 1.65 -10.64 32.27
N ASN A 238 0.36 -10.57 32.57
CA ASN A 238 -0.38 -11.70 33.12
C ASN A 238 -0.73 -12.70 32.02
N ASN A 239 0.28 -13.43 31.51
CA ASN A 239 0.11 -14.43 30.47
C ASN A 239 0.58 -15.81 30.94
N THR A 240 -0.37 -16.74 31.04
CA THR A 240 -0.13 -18.13 31.44
C THR A 240 -0.02 -19.10 30.25
N GLU A 241 -0.08 -18.62 28.99
CA GLU A 241 0.04 -19.42 27.78
C GLU A 241 1.49 -19.55 27.28
N THR A 242 2.35 -18.57 27.57
CA THR A 242 3.75 -18.53 27.11
C THR A 242 4.73 -18.38 28.28
N GLY A 243 5.88 -19.08 28.18
CA GLY A 243 6.94 -19.04 29.19
C GLY A 243 7.99 -17.93 29.01
N GLU A 244 7.94 -17.11 27.96
CA GLU A 244 8.94 -16.04 27.78
C GLU A 244 8.68 -14.87 28.74
N GLY A 245 9.73 -14.44 29.45
CA GLY A 245 9.70 -13.31 30.39
C GLY A 245 10.84 -12.33 30.15
N ILE A 246 10.87 -11.25 30.93
CA ILE A 246 11.91 -10.22 30.87
C ILE A 246 13.25 -10.69 31.48
N TYR A 247 13.22 -11.80 32.23
CA TYR A 247 14.38 -12.46 32.81
C TYR A 247 14.10 -13.95 32.98
N SER A 248 15.06 -14.81 32.65
CA SER A 248 15.00 -16.25 32.88
C SER A 248 16.39 -16.78 33.25
N GLU A 249 16.46 -17.65 34.26
CA GLU A 249 17.67 -18.41 34.60
C GLU A 249 17.30 -19.84 35.06
N PRO A 250 18.14 -20.86 34.83
CA PRO A 250 17.83 -22.24 35.19
C PRO A 250 17.74 -22.46 36.70
N VAL A 251 16.91 -23.43 37.10
CA VAL A 251 16.76 -23.93 38.48
C VAL A 251 17.38 -25.31 38.63
N ASP A 252 17.80 -25.68 39.85
CA ASP A 252 18.46 -26.96 40.11
C ASP A 252 17.52 -28.17 39.94
N ASP A 253 16.22 -28.02 40.23
CA ASP A 253 15.20 -29.06 40.08
C ASP A 253 14.16 -28.63 39.04
N PRO A 254 14.21 -29.16 37.80
CA PRO A 254 13.31 -28.76 36.73
C PRO A 254 11.84 -29.14 36.95
N ASP A 255 11.58 -30.12 37.82
CA ASP A 255 10.24 -30.68 38.07
C ASP A 255 9.50 -29.96 39.23
N GLN A 256 10.06 -28.86 39.77
CA GLN A 256 9.43 -28.12 40.86
C GLN A 256 8.09 -27.46 40.43
N ILE A 257 7.14 -27.40 41.37
CA ILE A 257 5.90 -26.63 41.21
C ILE A 257 5.97 -25.29 41.93
N LEU A 258 5.08 -24.34 41.63
CA LEU A 258 5.06 -23.01 42.25
C LEU A 258 5.05 -23.03 43.79
N ASP A 259 4.33 -23.98 44.38
CA ASP A 259 4.22 -24.12 45.84
C ASP A 259 5.54 -24.57 46.50
N ASP A 260 6.48 -25.12 45.73
CA ASP A 260 7.76 -25.63 46.23
C ASP A 260 8.81 -24.52 46.42
N ALA A 261 8.66 -23.39 45.71
CA ALA A 261 9.56 -22.24 45.80
C ALA A 261 9.09 -21.25 46.87
N GLU A 262 10.03 -20.70 47.65
CA GLU A 262 9.72 -19.64 48.61
C GLU A 262 9.98 -18.27 47.98
N ILE A 263 8.93 -17.49 47.76
CA ILE A 263 9.02 -16.14 47.18
C ILE A 263 8.65 -15.10 48.23
N PHE A 264 9.52 -14.12 48.39
CA PHE A 264 9.31 -12.92 49.19
C PHE A 264 9.51 -11.68 48.34
N TYR A 265 8.80 -10.61 48.64
CA TYR A 265 8.93 -9.33 47.93
C TYR A 265 8.93 -8.13 48.88
N ALA A 266 9.49 -7.01 48.44
CA ALA A 266 9.39 -5.71 49.11
C ALA A 266 9.19 -4.60 48.06
N LEU A 267 8.26 -3.68 48.33
CA LEU A 267 7.91 -2.58 47.43
C LEU A 267 8.58 -1.28 47.91
N ILE A 268 9.44 -0.68 47.07
CA ILE A 268 10.21 0.54 47.38
C ILE A 268 10.06 1.52 46.22
N GLY A 269 8.98 2.31 46.24
CA GLY A 269 8.64 3.21 45.13
C GLY A 269 8.42 2.44 43.83
N SER A 270 9.26 2.69 42.81
CA SER A 270 9.23 1.97 41.53
C SER A 270 10.11 0.73 41.48
N LEU A 271 10.78 0.38 42.58
CA LEU A 271 11.61 -0.81 42.72
C LEU A 271 10.85 -1.90 43.46
N ILE A 272 10.82 -3.11 42.88
CA ILE A 272 10.31 -4.32 43.52
C ILE A 272 11.50 -5.23 43.77
N LEU A 273 11.80 -5.47 45.05
CA LEU A 273 12.81 -6.44 45.44
C LEU A 273 12.17 -7.82 45.57
N LEU A 274 12.85 -8.84 45.04
CA LEU A 274 12.44 -10.24 45.18
C LEU A 274 13.53 -11.02 45.90
N LYS A 275 13.10 -11.92 46.77
CA LYS A 275 13.94 -12.91 47.42
C LYS A 275 13.29 -14.28 47.19
N ILE A 276 13.91 -15.09 46.34
CA ILE A 276 13.35 -16.34 45.84
C ILE A 276 14.28 -17.49 46.22
N LYS A 277 13.73 -18.57 46.78
CA LYS A 277 14.44 -19.83 46.98
C LYS A 277 13.73 -20.92 46.20
N PRO A 278 14.30 -21.34 45.05
CA PRO A 278 13.80 -22.49 44.32
C PRO A 278 13.90 -23.78 45.15
N TYR A 279 13.16 -24.80 44.73
CA TYR A 279 13.07 -26.08 45.39
C TYR A 279 14.43 -26.79 45.50
N LYS A 280 14.71 -27.37 46.67
CA LYS A 280 15.98 -28.05 47.03
C LYS A 280 17.25 -27.22 46.94
N GLU A 281 17.17 -25.93 46.61
CA GLU A 281 18.33 -25.04 46.69
C GLU A 281 18.65 -24.66 48.14
N THR A 282 19.93 -24.50 48.44
CA THR A 282 20.39 -24.12 49.80
C THR A 282 20.44 -22.61 50.02
N LYS A 283 20.45 -21.81 48.94
CA LYS A 283 20.60 -20.35 48.98
C LYS A 283 19.37 -19.64 48.39
N TYR A 284 19.06 -18.45 48.92
CA TYR A 284 18.12 -17.54 48.27
C TYR A 284 18.83 -16.77 47.15
N ARG A 285 18.10 -16.51 46.07
CA ARG A 285 18.46 -15.64 44.96
C ARG A 285 17.72 -14.30 45.14
N TYR A 286 18.41 -13.19 44.91
CA TYR A 286 17.85 -11.86 45.10
C TYR A 286 17.75 -11.13 43.78
N PHE A 287 16.62 -10.48 43.52
CA PHE A 287 16.39 -9.71 42.31
C PHE A 287 15.87 -8.33 42.64
N ILE A 288 16.16 -7.40 41.74
CA ILE A 288 15.56 -6.08 41.69
C ILE A 288 14.84 -5.94 40.36
N TYR A 289 13.56 -5.66 40.41
CA TYR A 289 12.76 -5.25 39.27
C TYR A 289 12.55 -3.75 39.34
N ASN A 290 12.89 -3.05 38.26
CA ASN A 290 12.59 -1.64 38.11
C ASN A 290 11.40 -1.49 37.17
N GLU A 291 10.28 -1.03 37.72
CA GLU A 291 9.03 -0.87 37.00
C GLU A 291 9.14 0.16 35.86
N LYS A 292 9.87 1.26 36.09
CA LYS A 292 10.10 2.27 35.05
C LYS A 292 10.84 1.68 33.85
N LEU A 293 11.74 0.72 34.08
CA LEU A 293 12.54 0.10 33.01
C LEU A 293 11.96 -1.21 32.49
N GLN A 294 10.94 -1.74 33.15
CA GLN A 294 10.45 -3.09 32.95
C GLN A 294 11.58 -4.13 32.88
N LYS A 295 12.62 -3.94 33.71
CA LYS A 295 13.82 -4.78 33.70
C LYS A 295 14.05 -5.39 35.08
N ALA A 296 14.26 -6.70 35.10
CA ALA A 296 14.69 -7.43 36.28
C ALA A 296 16.19 -7.74 36.19
N GLN A 297 16.89 -7.63 37.32
CA GLN A 297 18.30 -7.94 37.45
C GLN A 297 18.56 -8.74 38.73
N ARG A 298 19.41 -9.75 38.63
CA ARG A 298 19.91 -10.49 39.79
C ARG A 298 20.94 -9.66 40.56
N LEU A 299 20.74 -9.55 41.87
CA LEU A 299 21.56 -8.73 42.77
C LEU A 299 21.65 -9.36 44.17
N ASP A 300 22.49 -10.38 44.29
CA ASP A 300 22.65 -11.17 45.51
C ASP A 300 23.29 -10.39 46.67
N SER A 301 23.96 -9.25 46.41
CA SER A 301 24.57 -8.39 47.43
C SER A 301 23.59 -7.81 48.45
N ILE A 302 22.30 -7.74 48.12
CA ILE A 302 21.23 -7.22 49.01
C ILE A 302 20.96 -8.17 50.19
N LYS A 303 21.44 -9.42 50.11
CA LYS A 303 21.27 -10.47 51.12
C LYS A 303 21.65 -10.01 52.54
N ASP A 304 22.83 -9.40 52.68
CA ASP A 304 23.43 -9.16 54.00
C ASP A 304 23.03 -7.79 54.57
N ALA A 305 23.16 -6.72 53.77
CA ALA A 305 22.73 -5.38 54.15
C ALA A 305 22.30 -4.55 52.93
N CYS A 306 21.14 -3.89 53.03
CA CYS A 306 20.58 -3.03 52.00
C CYS A 306 19.80 -1.88 52.63
N ILE A 307 20.30 -0.66 52.42
CA ILE A 307 19.86 0.56 53.09
C ILE A 307 19.26 1.52 52.07
N LEU A 308 18.28 2.33 52.47
CA LEU A 308 17.68 3.31 51.58
C LEU A 308 18.61 4.52 51.43
N LEU A 309 18.81 4.96 50.19
CA LEU A 309 19.41 6.26 49.92
C LEU A 309 18.45 7.39 50.33
N PRO A 310 18.94 8.61 50.62
CA PRO A 310 18.09 9.73 50.99
C PRO A 310 17.12 10.09 49.87
N ASP A 311 16.01 10.73 50.23
CA ASP A 311 14.98 11.23 49.30
C ASP A 311 14.47 10.15 48.31
N ASP A 312 14.40 8.89 48.77
CA ASP A 312 13.97 7.72 48.00
C ASP A 312 14.76 7.46 46.71
N HIS A 313 15.97 8.01 46.57
CA HIS A 313 16.78 7.92 45.35
C HIS A 313 17.14 6.48 44.95
N GLY A 314 17.10 5.54 45.89
CA GLY A 314 17.35 4.12 45.62
C GLY A 314 17.91 3.37 46.81
N LEU A 315 18.80 2.43 46.54
CA LEU A 315 19.35 1.48 47.49
C LEU A 315 20.87 1.51 47.47
N VAL A 316 21.48 1.36 48.65
CA VAL A 316 22.91 1.14 48.82
C VAL A 316 23.16 -0.16 49.57
N PHE A 317 24.15 -0.90 49.12
CA PHE A 317 24.59 -2.17 49.69
C PHE A 317 26.12 -2.21 49.69
N SER A 318 26.70 -3.19 50.37
CA SER A 318 28.11 -3.20 50.76
C SER A 318 29.11 -3.04 49.60
N ASN A 319 28.74 -3.45 48.39
CA ASN A 319 29.57 -3.37 47.21
C ASN A 319 28.94 -2.55 46.08
N GLY A 320 27.95 -1.69 46.34
CA GLY A 320 27.33 -0.91 45.27
C GLY A 320 26.04 -0.18 45.62
N TYR A 321 25.37 0.31 44.59
CA TYR A 321 24.08 0.99 44.68
C TYR A 321 23.21 0.71 43.46
N TYR A 322 21.91 0.95 43.64
CA TYR A 322 20.90 0.91 42.60
C TYR A 322 19.93 2.07 42.76
N LEU A 323 19.86 2.97 41.79
CA LEU A 323 18.96 4.13 41.83
C LEU A 323 17.58 3.81 41.24
N GLN A 324 16.56 4.59 41.61
CA GLN A 324 15.21 4.51 41.03
C GLN A 324 15.21 4.72 39.51
N ASN A 325 16.10 5.56 38.99
CA ASN A 325 16.26 5.77 37.54
C ASN A 325 16.90 4.56 36.82
N GLY A 326 17.35 3.55 37.58
CA GLY A 326 17.94 2.29 37.15
C GLY A 326 19.43 2.34 36.80
N GLU A 327 20.10 3.46 37.08
CA GLU A 327 21.56 3.46 37.17
C GLU A 327 21.97 2.56 38.35
N SER A 328 22.87 1.63 38.07
CA SER A 328 23.41 0.75 39.09
C SER A 328 24.90 0.56 38.88
N LYS A 329 25.63 0.43 39.99
CA LYS A 329 27.05 0.13 39.96
C LYS A 329 27.37 -0.84 41.06
N THR A 330 27.94 -1.96 40.68
CA THR A 330 28.50 -2.95 41.60
C THR A 330 30.01 -2.94 41.44
N PHE A 331 30.74 -2.83 42.54
CA PHE A 331 32.19 -2.86 42.60
C PHE A 331 32.65 -4.29 42.91
N GLU A 332 33.54 -4.83 42.07
CA GLU A 332 34.11 -6.15 42.29
C GLU A 332 34.94 -6.15 43.58
N THR A 333 34.53 -6.95 44.55
CA THR A 333 35.19 -7.09 45.86
C THR A 333 35.03 -8.52 46.36
N ASP A 334 36.09 -9.08 46.96
CA ASP A 334 36.07 -10.43 47.54
C ASP A 334 35.46 -10.47 48.96
N LEU A 335 34.99 -9.31 49.47
CA LEU A 335 34.43 -9.16 50.80
C LEU A 335 32.95 -9.57 50.81
N GLN A 336 32.61 -10.57 51.61
CA GLN A 336 31.25 -11.11 51.78
C GLN A 336 30.79 -10.94 53.24
N ASP A 337 29.49 -11.10 53.49
CA ASP A 337 28.89 -11.03 54.84
C ASP A 337 29.16 -9.67 55.53
N MET A 338 29.01 -8.60 54.74
CA MET A 338 29.24 -7.22 55.17
C MET A 338 28.02 -6.69 55.94
N LEU A 339 28.24 -6.22 57.17
CA LEU A 339 27.21 -5.63 58.01
C LEU A 339 27.21 -4.12 57.89
N TYR A 340 26.04 -3.51 57.72
CA TYR A 340 25.84 -2.08 57.86
C TYR A 340 26.10 -1.63 59.31
N GLN A 341 26.96 -0.63 59.46
CA GLN A 341 27.34 -0.07 60.75
C GLN A 341 26.67 1.27 61.02
N GLU A 342 26.78 2.23 60.11
CA GLU A 342 26.25 3.58 60.29
C GLU A 342 26.23 4.38 58.98
N ARG A 343 25.45 5.46 58.99
CA ARG A 343 25.43 6.52 57.97
C ARG A 343 25.82 7.84 58.61
N ILE A 344 26.82 8.50 58.06
CA ILE A 344 27.29 9.82 58.50
C ILE A 344 26.86 10.85 57.45
N ALA A 345 25.99 11.79 57.85
CA ALA A 345 25.59 12.90 57.00
C ALA A 345 26.54 14.09 57.20
N SER A 346 27.02 14.68 56.11
CA SER A 346 27.79 15.92 56.16
C SER A 346 26.89 17.13 56.43
N PRO A 347 27.34 18.15 57.19
CA PRO A 347 26.59 19.39 57.38
C PRO A 347 26.33 20.21 56.11
N ASN A 348 27.06 19.95 55.02
CA ASN A 348 26.81 20.57 53.72
C ASN A 348 25.49 20.10 53.07
N GLY A 349 24.83 19.08 53.62
CA GLY A 349 23.53 18.61 53.17
C GLY A 349 23.53 17.83 51.85
N GLU A 350 24.70 17.57 51.26
CA GLU A 350 24.81 16.84 49.98
C GLU A 350 25.56 15.51 50.11
N ASP A 351 26.52 15.36 51.03
CA ASP A 351 27.36 14.16 51.11
C ASP A 351 26.97 13.24 52.28
N PHE A 352 26.87 11.94 51.97
CA PHE A 352 26.56 10.88 52.93
C PHE A 352 27.60 9.77 52.85
N LEU A 353 28.18 9.39 53.98
CA LEU A 353 29.07 8.24 54.09
C LEU A 353 28.35 7.04 54.69
N TYR A 354 28.27 5.95 53.94
CA TYR A 354 27.77 4.66 54.40
C TYR A 354 28.95 3.76 54.77
N VAL A 355 28.90 3.21 55.99
CA VAL A 355 29.96 2.37 56.54
C VAL A 355 29.47 0.94 56.67
N PHE A 356 30.14 0.02 55.99
CA PHE A 356 29.94 -1.43 56.11
C PHE A 356 31.17 -2.07 56.74
N TYR A 357 30.96 -3.11 57.56
CA TYR A 357 32.00 -3.79 58.33
C TYR A 357 31.91 -5.32 58.19
N GLN A 358 33.04 -5.98 57.96
CA GLN A 358 33.17 -7.43 57.95
C GLN A 358 33.80 -7.95 59.25
N PRO A 359 33.08 -8.71 60.08
CA PRO A 359 33.61 -9.19 61.37
C PRO A 359 34.81 -10.12 61.29
N GLU A 360 34.93 -10.94 60.25
CA GLU A 360 35.99 -11.95 60.14
C GLU A 360 37.35 -11.30 59.85
N GLN A 361 37.45 -10.59 58.74
CA GLN A 361 38.69 -9.94 58.30
C GLN A 361 38.96 -8.63 59.04
N GLY A 362 37.92 -8.00 59.61
CA GLY A 362 38.02 -6.66 60.20
C GLY A 362 38.08 -5.57 59.14
N ALA A 363 37.53 -5.83 57.95
CA ALA A 363 37.52 -4.90 56.83
C ALA A 363 36.33 -3.94 56.92
N TYR A 364 36.53 -2.72 56.44
CA TYR A 364 35.55 -1.67 56.29
C TYR A 364 35.42 -1.27 54.83
N VAL A 365 34.19 -1.05 54.39
CA VAL A 365 33.89 -0.43 53.10
C VAL A 365 33.17 0.88 53.36
N LEU A 366 33.80 1.98 52.96
CA LEU A 366 33.26 3.33 53.07
C LEU A 366 32.75 3.76 51.70
N LEU A 367 31.44 3.98 51.59
CA LEU A 367 30.77 4.42 50.36
C LEU A 367 30.30 5.87 50.53
N GLN A 368 30.84 6.76 49.70
CA GLN A 368 30.47 8.18 49.70
C GLN A 368 29.41 8.42 48.62
N TYR A 369 28.26 8.92 49.03
CA TYR A 369 27.13 9.25 48.17
C TYR A 369 26.92 10.76 48.13
N ASN A 370 26.92 11.33 46.93
CA ASN A 370 26.56 12.73 46.71
C ASN A 370 25.12 12.83 46.22
N LEU A 371 24.32 13.64 46.91
CA LEU A 371 22.88 13.81 46.66
C LEU A 371 22.60 14.54 45.33
N ILE A 372 23.42 15.52 44.95
CA ILE A 372 23.24 16.31 43.72
C ILE A 372 23.59 15.47 42.50
N GLU A 373 24.76 14.84 42.51
CA GLU A 373 25.22 13.99 41.40
C GLU A 373 24.53 12.63 41.36
N GLN A 374 23.80 12.28 42.43
CA GLN A 374 23.16 10.98 42.65
C GLN A 374 24.11 9.79 42.44
N LYS A 375 25.38 9.93 42.86
CA LYS A 375 26.43 8.98 42.49
C LYS A 375 27.21 8.52 43.71
N LEU A 376 27.62 7.23 43.69
CA LEU A 376 28.64 6.72 44.60
C LEU A 376 30.04 6.85 44.01
N ASP A 377 30.96 7.35 44.82
CA ASP A 377 32.38 7.30 44.54
C ASP A 377 32.95 5.87 44.69
N THR A 378 34.19 5.69 44.24
CA THR A 378 34.90 4.43 44.40
C THR A 378 35.01 4.07 45.89
N PRO A 379 34.60 2.85 46.30
CA PRO A 379 34.61 2.45 47.70
C PRO A 379 36.01 2.54 48.31
N MET A 380 36.11 3.14 49.50
CA MET A 380 37.35 3.09 50.26
C MET A 380 37.36 1.84 51.13
N ILE A 381 38.19 0.87 50.75
CA ILE A 381 38.38 -0.38 51.49
C ILE A 381 39.55 -0.20 52.46
N CYS A 382 39.30 -0.36 53.75
CA CYS A 382 40.31 -0.23 54.80
C CYS A 382 40.08 -1.25 55.93
N HIS A 383 40.98 -1.34 56.89
CA HIS A 383 40.89 -2.27 58.03
C HIS A 383 40.76 -1.57 59.38
N GLY A 384 40.59 -0.25 59.33
CA GLY A 384 40.38 0.62 60.48
C GLY A 384 40.45 2.05 60.01
N PHE A 385 39.53 2.86 60.49
CA PHE A 385 39.47 4.28 60.16
C PHE A 385 39.00 5.09 61.36
N THR A 386 39.36 6.37 61.38
CA THR A 386 38.82 7.33 62.34
C THR A 386 38.70 8.71 61.71
N ARG A 387 37.88 9.55 62.32
CA ARG A 387 37.57 10.90 61.86
C ARG A 387 37.85 11.92 62.96
N PHE A 388 38.44 13.05 62.60
CA PHE A 388 38.64 14.20 63.49
C PHE A 388 37.58 15.28 63.22
N GLU A 389 37.44 16.23 64.14
CA GLU A 389 36.39 17.26 64.09
C GLU A 389 36.41 18.10 62.81
N GLY A 390 37.59 18.36 62.25
CA GLY A 390 37.79 19.15 61.04
C GLY A 390 37.56 18.42 59.73
N GLY A 391 37.10 17.15 59.75
CA GLY A 391 36.84 16.36 58.53
C GLY A 391 38.07 15.63 58.00
N GLU A 392 39.18 15.60 58.76
CA GLU A 392 40.29 14.68 58.50
C GLU A 392 39.86 13.24 58.79
N LEU A 393 39.97 12.36 57.80
CA LEU A 393 39.75 10.92 57.92
C LEU A 393 41.08 10.20 57.77
N ILE A 394 41.44 9.39 58.76
CA ILE A 394 42.60 8.52 58.69
C ILE A 394 42.13 7.09 58.51
N CYS A 395 42.76 6.34 57.60
CA CYS A 395 42.52 4.91 57.47
C CYS A 395 43.82 4.14 57.19
N PHE A 396 43.87 2.86 57.53
CA PHE A 396 44.95 1.97 57.11
C PHE A 396 44.41 0.73 56.39
N SER A 397 45.27 0.12 55.58
CA SER A 397 45.03 -1.20 55.00
C SER A 397 45.97 -2.21 55.64
N ARG A 398 45.41 -3.34 56.06
CA ARG A 398 46.17 -4.45 56.64
C ARG A 398 46.95 -5.19 55.56
N GLN A 399 48.07 -5.79 55.96
CA GLN A 399 48.79 -6.83 55.21
C GLN A 399 48.56 -8.19 55.90
N ASP A 400 48.57 -9.29 55.16
CA ASP A 400 48.28 -10.62 55.70
C ASP A 400 49.34 -11.10 56.70
N GLU A 401 50.60 -10.69 56.50
CA GLU A 401 51.71 -11.01 57.38
C GLU A 401 51.87 -10.00 58.54
N PRO A 402 52.18 -10.45 59.78
CA PRO A 402 52.47 -9.55 60.90
C PRO A 402 53.70 -8.67 60.65
N GLN A 403 53.56 -7.35 60.78
CA GLN A 403 54.60 -6.36 60.49
C GLN A 403 54.71 -5.31 61.61
N LYS A 404 55.82 -4.54 61.63
CA LYS A 404 56.02 -3.43 62.59
C LYS A 404 55.60 -2.06 62.06
N HIS A 405 55.68 -1.86 60.75
CA HIS A 405 55.41 -0.56 60.12
C HIS A 405 54.07 -0.63 59.39
N HIS A 406 53.12 0.22 59.76
CA HIS A 406 51.77 0.24 59.20
C HIS A 406 51.53 1.57 58.48
N MET A 407 51.12 1.51 57.22
CA MET A 407 50.85 2.69 56.41
C MET A 407 49.44 3.22 56.68
N LEU A 408 49.37 4.50 57.03
CA LEU A 408 48.13 5.25 57.23
C LEU A 408 47.97 6.26 56.09
N GLN A 409 46.75 6.39 55.59
CA GLN A 409 46.36 7.40 54.61
C GLN A 409 45.56 8.49 55.32
N LEU A 410 45.91 9.75 55.05
CA LEU A 410 45.21 10.92 55.54
C LEU A 410 44.39 11.53 54.42
N TRP A 411 43.07 11.57 54.62
CA TRP A 411 42.08 12.14 53.70
C TRP A 411 41.48 13.41 54.30
N LYS A 412 41.27 14.43 53.48
CA LYS A 412 40.33 15.51 53.79
C LYS A 412 38.97 15.06 53.28
N THR A 413 37.91 15.20 54.08
CA THR A 413 36.55 14.79 53.72
C THR A 413 35.53 15.84 54.17
N PRO A 414 34.33 15.86 53.56
CA PRO A 414 33.25 16.77 53.94
C PRO A 414 32.62 16.45 55.31
N TYR A 415 32.90 15.27 55.86
CA TYR A 415 32.31 14.78 57.11
C TYR A 415 32.94 15.46 58.33
N ILE A 416 32.56 16.70 58.62
CA ILE A 416 33.00 17.45 59.81
C ILE A 416 32.12 17.15 61.04
N SER A 417 32.56 17.54 62.23
CA SER A 417 31.73 17.49 63.44
C SER A 417 30.71 18.64 63.48
N ASP A 418 29.56 18.45 64.13
CA ASP A 418 28.56 19.50 64.36
C ASP A 418 29.13 20.71 65.13
N SER A 419 30.20 20.49 65.90
CA SER A 419 30.93 21.53 66.65
C SER A 419 31.87 22.38 65.79
N PHE A 420 32.17 21.97 64.55
CA PHE A 420 33.16 22.63 63.68
C PHE A 420 32.49 23.67 62.77
N GLN A 421 32.92 24.94 62.89
CA GLN A 421 32.33 26.05 62.10
C GLN A 421 33.03 26.21 60.75
N ILE A 422 32.28 26.03 59.65
CA ILE A 422 32.72 26.39 58.29
C ILE A 422 32.49 27.90 58.07
N PRO A 423 33.47 28.65 57.52
CA PRO A 423 33.24 30.03 57.10
C PRO A 423 32.23 30.09 55.96
N HIS A 424 31.07 30.74 56.16
CA HIS A 424 30.04 30.96 55.13
C HIS A 424 29.84 32.47 54.89
N LYS A 425 29.51 32.87 53.65
CA LYS A 425 29.19 34.27 53.31
C LYS A 425 27.72 34.56 53.62
N GLN A 426 27.45 35.42 54.60
CA GLN A 426 26.07 35.69 55.06
C GLN A 426 25.22 36.54 54.10
N ASP A 427 25.86 37.28 53.18
CA ASP A 427 25.23 38.34 52.35
C ASP A 427 24.74 37.88 50.95
N SER A 428 24.48 36.59 50.73
CA SER A 428 24.02 36.06 49.43
C SER A 428 22.54 35.70 49.42
N TYR A 429 21.87 35.87 48.26
CA TYR A 429 20.48 35.43 48.03
C TYR A 429 20.28 33.94 48.32
N LEU A 430 21.27 33.10 47.98
CA LEU A 430 21.25 31.65 48.25
C LEU A 430 21.10 31.33 49.75
N ASN A 431 21.65 32.17 50.64
CA ASN A 431 21.54 32.00 52.08
C ASN A 431 20.10 32.19 52.59
N LYS A 432 19.26 32.97 51.87
CA LYS A 432 17.84 33.15 52.20
C LYS A 432 16.98 31.94 51.84
N ILE A 433 17.37 31.20 50.81
CA ILE A 433 16.71 29.95 50.37
C ILE A 433 17.10 28.80 51.32
N GLY A 434 18.39 28.71 51.62
CA GLY A 434 18.98 27.64 52.43
C GLY A 434 19.58 26.53 51.56
N ASN A 435 20.77 26.06 51.95
CA ASN A 435 21.56 25.12 51.16
C ASN A 435 20.82 23.80 50.86
N LYS A 436 20.09 23.24 51.85
CA LYS A 436 19.35 21.98 51.69
C LYS A 436 18.29 22.04 50.58
N ASP A 437 17.58 23.16 50.48
CA ASP A 437 16.52 23.34 49.47
C ASP A 437 17.12 23.48 48.05
N ILE A 438 18.26 24.17 47.93
CA ILE A 438 19.02 24.29 46.68
C ILE A 438 19.57 22.94 46.24
N VAL A 439 20.19 22.19 47.16
CA VAL A 439 20.74 20.85 46.89
C VAL A 439 19.65 19.91 46.39
N ARG A 440 18.46 19.92 47.02
CA ARG A 440 17.32 19.09 46.61
C ARG A 440 16.80 19.45 45.21
N GLY A 441 16.62 20.74 44.93
CA GLY A 441 16.18 21.18 43.60
C GLY A 441 17.20 20.88 42.50
N MET A 442 18.50 20.95 42.81
CA MET A 442 19.55 20.55 41.89
C MET A 442 19.57 19.03 41.64
N ALA A 443 19.33 18.21 42.67
CA ALA A 443 19.25 16.76 42.55
C ALA A 443 18.08 16.31 41.65
N GLU A 444 16.89 16.89 41.82
CA GLU A 444 15.73 16.61 40.95
C GLU A 444 15.96 17.08 39.50
N CYS A 445 16.66 18.20 39.30
CA CYS A 445 17.08 18.60 37.95
C CYS A 445 18.12 17.64 37.34
N HIS A 446 19.00 17.03 38.14
CA HIS A 446 19.92 15.99 37.69
C HIS A 446 19.20 14.69 37.33
N GLU A 447 18.12 14.32 38.04
CA GLU A 447 17.24 13.23 37.65
C GLU A 447 16.65 13.48 36.25
N LEU A 448 16.17 14.71 35.99
CA LEU A 448 15.68 15.11 34.67
C LEU A 448 16.75 14.97 33.57
N LEU A 449 18.00 15.36 33.85
CA LEU A 449 19.13 15.16 32.92
C LEU A 449 19.44 13.68 32.66
N GLY A 450 19.29 12.83 33.68
CA GLY A 450 19.43 11.38 33.56
C GLY A 450 18.38 10.78 32.60
N LEU A 451 17.13 11.25 32.70
CA LEU A 451 16.05 10.83 31.80
C LEU A 451 16.31 11.28 30.34
N ILE A 452 16.76 12.52 30.12
CA ILE A 452 17.04 13.06 28.77
C ILE A 452 18.17 12.30 28.06
N ASN A 453 19.22 11.91 28.78
CA ASN A 453 20.41 11.30 28.20
C ASN A 453 20.29 9.78 27.97
N ARG A 454 19.12 9.21 28.26
CA ARG A 454 18.88 7.78 28.09
C ARG A 454 18.84 7.38 26.61
N LYS A 455 19.47 6.25 26.27
CA LYS A 455 19.55 5.73 24.89
C LYS A 455 18.32 4.91 24.51
N ASP A 456 17.79 4.13 25.44
CA ASP A 456 16.62 3.27 25.22
C ASP A 456 15.38 3.95 25.80
N ALA A 457 14.50 4.44 24.91
CA ALA A 457 13.21 5.01 25.30
C ALA A 457 12.26 3.87 25.66
N TYR A 458 11.88 3.80 26.94
CA TYR A 458 10.79 2.94 27.42
C TYR A 458 9.45 3.66 27.25
N GLU A 459 8.36 2.89 27.34
CA GLU A 459 6.99 3.31 27.00
C GLU A 459 6.56 4.64 27.62
N ASN A 460 7.04 4.93 28.84
CA ASN A 460 6.68 6.11 29.62
C ASN A 460 7.80 7.16 29.77
N LEU A 461 8.92 7.07 29.06
CA LEU A 461 10.06 7.99 29.26
C LEU A 461 9.64 9.48 29.12
N TYR A 462 8.86 9.80 28.09
CA TYR A 462 8.44 11.17 27.85
C TYR A 462 7.35 11.62 28.82
N VAL A 463 6.49 10.71 29.29
CA VAL A 463 5.50 10.98 30.34
C VAL A 463 6.22 11.30 31.66
N ASP A 464 7.25 10.54 31.99
CA ASP A 464 8.09 10.77 33.17
C ASP A 464 8.87 12.09 33.07
N LEU A 465 9.39 12.44 31.88
CA LEU A 465 10.01 13.75 31.64
C LEU A 465 9.04 14.91 31.89
N VAL A 466 7.78 14.79 31.44
CA VAL A 466 6.75 15.82 31.67
C VAL A 466 6.39 15.93 33.15
N LYS A 467 6.30 14.79 33.85
CA LYS A 467 5.99 14.75 35.27
C LYS A 467 7.10 15.37 36.12
N VAL A 468 8.34 14.90 35.97
CA VAL A 468 9.49 15.38 36.74
C VAL A 468 9.77 16.85 36.46
N SER A 469 9.69 17.29 35.19
CA SER A 469 9.83 18.72 34.87
C SER A 469 8.71 19.58 35.45
N GLY A 470 7.49 19.06 35.55
CA GLY A 470 6.38 19.71 36.24
C GLY A 470 6.63 19.85 37.75
N ASP A 471 6.97 18.74 38.41
CA ASP A 471 7.21 18.69 39.85
C ASP A 471 8.33 19.65 40.27
N VAL A 472 9.41 19.74 39.48
CA VAL A 472 10.53 20.68 39.69
C VAL A 472 10.09 22.14 39.54
N LEU A 473 9.27 22.46 38.54
CA LEU A 473 8.77 23.83 38.33
C LEU A 473 7.83 24.29 39.44
N ASP A 474 7.04 23.37 39.99
CA ASP A 474 6.02 23.66 41.00
C ASP A 474 6.59 23.68 42.44
N SER A 475 7.64 22.88 42.72
CA SER A 475 8.18 22.71 44.08
C SER A 475 9.13 23.82 44.51
N TYR A 476 9.88 24.43 43.59
CA TYR A 476 10.98 25.36 43.91
C TYR A 476 10.69 26.80 43.46
N PHE A 477 10.22 27.64 44.39
CA PHE A 477 9.85 29.04 44.12
C PHE A 477 11.00 29.91 43.56
N TRP A 478 12.25 29.53 43.82
CA TRP A 478 13.45 30.26 43.40
C TRP A 478 13.92 29.89 41.99
N ILE A 479 13.41 28.82 41.39
CA ILE A 479 13.96 28.23 40.16
C ILE A 479 13.95 29.17 38.93
N ASN A 480 13.13 30.22 38.97
CA ASN A 480 13.00 31.23 37.92
C ASN A 480 13.75 32.55 38.22
N GLN A 481 14.50 32.64 39.33
CA GLN A 481 15.20 33.86 39.72
C GLN A 481 16.54 34.00 38.99
N GLU A 482 16.90 35.22 38.61
CA GLU A 482 18.18 35.52 37.94
C GLU A 482 19.38 35.22 38.84
N ASP A 483 19.26 35.48 40.16
CA ASP A 483 20.30 35.19 41.17
C ASP A 483 20.64 33.69 41.29
N THR A 484 19.77 32.81 40.77
CA THR A 484 19.98 31.35 40.69
C THR A 484 20.21 30.86 39.26
N PHE A 485 20.47 31.76 38.31
CA PHE A 485 20.65 31.47 36.88
C PHE A 485 19.41 30.91 36.16
N ALA A 486 18.22 31.11 36.72
CA ALA A 486 16.90 30.74 36.15
C ALA A 486 16.84 29.35 35.47
N PRO A 487 17.21 28.22 36.13
CA PRO A 487 17.10 26.89 35.53
C PRO A 487 15.66 26.54 35.09
N GLY A 488 14.64 27.13 35.71
CA GLY A 488 13.23 26.86 35.42
C GLY A 488 12.80 27.19 33.99
N GLU A 489 13.43 28.18 33.33
CA GLU A 489 13.17 28.47 31.92
C GLU A 489 13.50 27.27 31.02
N VAL A 490 14.64 26.61 31.29
CA VAL A 490 15.10 25.46 30.51
C VAL A 490 14.28 24.22 30.82
N VAL A 491 13.91 24.03 32.10
CA VAL A 491 13.02 22.94 32.53
C VAL A 491 11.65 23.05 31.85
N LEU A 492 11.13 24.27 31.67
CA LEU A 492 9.88 24.50 30.95
C LEU A 492 9.97 24.14 29.46
N GLU A 493 11.08 24.46 28.80
CA GLU A 493 11.32 24.07 27.41
C GLU A 493 11.51 22.55 27.25
N ILE A 494 12.15 21.89 28.24
CA ILE A 494 12.22 20.42 28.31
C ILE A 494 10.82 19.82 28.42
N LYS A 495 9.96 20.35 29.30
CA LYS A 495 8.57 19.90 29.46
C LYS A 495 7.80 19.97 28.14
N ARG A 496 7.86 21.13 27.47
CA ARG A 496 7.19 21.34 26.16
C ARG A 496 7.69 20.38 25.08
N ALA A 497 9.00 20.16 25.02
CA ALA A 497 9.59 19.22 24.06
C ALA A 497 9.21 17.76 24.38
N ALA A 498 9.11 17.39 25.65
CA ALA A 498 8.65 16.07 26.08
C ALA A 498 7.17 15.83 25.78
N GLU A 499 6.28 16.82 26.00
CA GLU A 499 4.85 16.75 25.64
C GLU A 499 4.66 16.50 24.13
N ALA A 500 5.44 17.19 23.30
CA ALA A 500 5.44 16.96 21.84
C ALA A 500 5.97 15.57 21.46
N ALA A 501 6.95 15.03 22.22
CA ALA A 501 7.53 13.72 21.97
C ALA A 501 6.58 12.56 22.30
N VAL A 502 5.72 12.68 23.33
CA VAL A 502 4.74 11.63 23.71
C VAL A 502 3.86 11.26 22.52
N THR A 503 3.27 12.27 21.87
CA THR A 503 2.32 12.07 20.76
C THR A 503 2.99 11.45 19.53
N GLU A 504 4.26 11.83 19.26
CA GLU A 504 5.00 11.28 18.11
C GLU A 504 5.57 9.88 18.39
N TYR A 505 5.93 9.57 19.64
CA TYR A 505 6.42 8.24 20.02
C TYR A 505 5.31 7.17 19.97
N GLU A 506 4.09 7.49 20.38
CA GLU A 506 2.93 6.58 20.27
C GLU A 506 2.66 6.15 18.82
N LYS A 507 2.78 7.08 17.86
CA LYS A 507 2.65 6.77 16.43
C LYS A 507 3.76 5.82 15.95
N VAL A 508 4.99 6.02 16.42
CA VAL A 508 6.13 5.16 16.07
C VAL A 508 5.94 3.74 16.63
N LEU A 509 5.41 3.60 17.85
CA LEU A 509 5.09 2.29 18.44
C LEU A 509 4.01 1.55 17.65
N GLN A 510 2.91 2.23 17.30
CA GLN A 510 1.84 1.64 16.48
C GLN A 510 2.35 1.21 15.10
N LEU A 511 3.21 2.02 14.46
CA LEU A 511 3.85 1.67 13.19
C LEU A 511 4.73 0.43 13.33
N ARG A 512 5.56 0.33 14.37
CA ARG A 512 6.41 -0.86 14.61
C ARG A 512 5.59 -2.12 14.83
N GLN A 513 4.51 -2.03 15.62
CA GLN A 513 3.64 -3.19 15.90
C GLN A 513 2.90 -3.65 14.66
N ASN A 514 2.35 -2.72 13.86
CA ASN A 514 1.66 -3.02 12.61
C ASN A 514 2.61 -3.62 11.57
N THR A 515 3.82 -3.06 11.41
CA THR A 515 4.86 -3.62 10.53
C THR A 515 5.25 -5.04 10.97
N LYS A 516 5.46 -5.29 12.26
CA LYS A 516 5.80 -6.62 12.78
C LYS A 516 4.69 -7.64 12.51
N GLN A 517 3.42 -7.26 12.71
CA GLN A 517 2.28 -8.14 12.44
C GLN A 517 2.15 -8.47 10.95
N LYS A 518 2.18 -7.47 10.07
CA LYS A 518 2.13 -7.70 8.61
C LYS A 518 3.29 -8.55 8.09
N THR A 519 4.50 -8.32 8.62
CA THR A 519 5.68 -9.11 8.25
C THR A 519 5.51 -10.58 8.63
N ALA A 520 4.98 -10.86 9.82
CA ALA A 520 4.72 -12.23 10.29
C ALA A 520 3.62 -12.93 9.47
N GLU A 521 2.57 -12.21 9.07
CA GLU A 521 1.50 -12.75 8.21
C GLU A 521 2.02 -13.14 6.82
N VAL A 522 2.78 -12.25 6.16
CA VAL A 522 3.38 -12.52 4.85
C VAL A 522 4.43 -13.63 4.92
N GLU A 523 5.23 -13.70 5.99
CA GLU A 523 6.18 -14.81 6.19
C GLU A 523 5.43 -16.16 6.27
N LYS A 524 4.36 -16.23 7.07
CA LYS A 524 3.55 -17.44 7.24
C LYS A 524 2.93 -17.88 5.91
N PHE A 525 2.33 -16.95 5.17
CA PHE A 525 1.70 -17.22 3.88
C PHE A 525 2.74 -17.65 2.82
N THR A 526 3.92 -17.03 2.84
CA THR A 526 5.05 -17.41 1.97
C THR A 526 5.48 -18.84 2.22
N ARG A 527 5.69 -19.21 3.49
CA ARG A 527 6.10 -20.56 3.86
C ARG A 527 5.06 -21.61 3.45
N GLN A 528 3.79 -21.32 3.67
CA GLN A 528 2.69 -22.22 3.30
C GLN A 528 2.61 -22.44 1.79
N THR A 529 2.64 -21.36 1.00
CA THR A 529 2.58 -21.44 -0.47
C THR A 529 3.75 -22.24 -1.05
N LEU A 530 4.96 -22.05 -0.51
CA LEU A 530 6.15 -22.81 -0.95
C LEU A 530 6.01 -24.31 -0.67
N ILE A 531 5.48 -24.69 0.50
CA ILE A 531 5.22 -26.10 0.87
C ILE A 531 4.17 -26.72 -0.04
N GLU A 532 3.08 -26.02 -0.32
CA GLU A 532 2.01 -26.50 -1.21
C GLU A 532 2.54 -26.76 -2.62
N ILE A 533 3.39 -25.87 -3.15
CA ILE A 533 4.04 -26.03 -4.45
C ILE A 533 5.03 -27.21 -4.46
N ASP A 534 5.72 -27.47 -3.34
CA ASP A 534 6.63 -28.62 -3.22
C ASP A 534 5.91 -29.97 -3.24
N HIS A 535 4.70 -30.04 -2.67
CA HIS A 535 3.93 -31.28 -2.59
C HIS A 535 2.96 -31.48 -3.76
N ARG A 536 2.70 -30.45 -4.58
CA ARG A 536 1.81 -30.53 -5.74
C ARG A 536 2.44 -31.33 -6.89
N ARG A 537 1.66 -32.23 -7.50
CA ARG A 537 2.04 -32.90 -8.74
C ARG A 537 1.69 -31.99 -9.92
N PHE A 538 2.63 -31.84 -10.85
CA PHE A 538 2.50 -30.96 -12.00
C PHE A 538 2.29 -31.80 -13.26
N ASP A 539 1.11 -32.42 -13.33
CA ASP A 539 0.73 -33.32 -14.41
C ASP A 539 -0.09 -32.60 -15.49
N LYS A 540 -0.71 -31.46 -15.15
CA LYS A 540 -1.45 -30.59 -16.07
C LYS A 540 -0.85 -29.20 -16.11
N ILE A 541 -1.04 -28.51 -17.23
CA ILE A 541 -0.59 -27.13 -17.41
C ILE A 541 -1.27 -26.16 -16.41
N ASP A 542 -2.54 -26.39 -16.06
CA ASP A 542 -3.29 -25.59 -15.07
C ASP A 542 -2.59 -25.54 -13.71
N ASP A 543 -1.94 -26.65 -13.30
CA ASP A 543 -1.21 -26.73 -12.04
C ASP A 543 -0.01 -25.76 -12.03
N PHE A 544 0.67 -25.61 -13.18
CA PHE A 544 1.76 -24.66 -13.35
C PHE A 544 1.24 -23.22 -13.34
N VAL A 545 0.17 -22.93 -14.08
CA VAL A 545 -0.41 -21.58 -14.19
C VAL A 545 -0.86 -21.06 -12.82
N GLN A 546 -1.63 -21.85 -12.07
CA GLN A 546 -2.09 -21.45 -10.72
C GLN A 546 -0.94 -21.21 -9.75
N SER A 547 0.08 -22.07 -9.79
CA SER A 547 1.21 -22.00 -8.88
C SER A 547 2.14 -20.82 -9.20
N LEU A 548 2.35 -20.50 -10.48
CA LEU A 548 3.09 -19.32 -10.92
C LEU A 548 2.32 -18.01 -10.61
N ALA A 549 0.99 -18.00 -10.79
CA ALA A 549 0.17 -16.86 -10.41
C ALA A 549 0.23 -16.58 -8.89
N SER A 550 0.17 -17.64 -8.08
CA SER A 550 0.29 -17.54 -6.62
C SER A 550 1.67 -17.00 -6.20
N LEU A 551 2.76 -17.49 -6.81
CA LEU A 551 4.11 -16.97 -6.55
C LEU A 551 4.29 -15.51 -6.99
N ARG A 552 3.63 -15.08 -8.09
CA ARG A 552 3.66 -13.68 -8.56
C ARG A 552 2.96 -12.75 -7.57
N SER A 553 1.77 -13.13 -7.08
CA SER A 553 1.05 -12.37 -6.04
C SER A 553 1.89 -12.27 -4.77
N LEU A 554 2.41 -13.41 -4.31
CA LEU A 554 3.24 -13.49 -3.11
C LEU A 554 4.52 -12.64 -3.21
N ARG A 555 5.14 -12.60 -4.39
CA ARG A 555 6.29 -11.72 -4.63
C ARG A 555 5.91 -10.25 -4.52
N GLY A 556 4.73 -9.86 -5.01
CA GLY A 556 4.18 -8.51 -4.84
C GLY A 556 3.99 -8.16 -3.37
N ASP A 557 3.41 -9.09 -2.59
CA ASP A 557 3.22 -8.92 -1.15
C ASP A 557 4.56 -8.76 -0.41
N VAL A 558 5.55 -9.60 -0.74
CA VAL A 558 6.91 -9.50 -0.16
C VAL A 558 7.61 -8.20 -0.56
N ILE A 559 7.46 -7.72 -1.80
CA ILE A 559 8.02 -6.43 -2.22
C ILE A 559 7.35 -5.27 -1.48
N SER A 560 6.03 -5.32 -1.28
CA SER A 560 5.29 -4.29 -0.54
C SER A 560 5.73 -4.14 0.92
N LEU A 561 6.29 -5.21 1.52
CA LEU A 561 6.90 -5.13 2.84
C LEU A 561 8.09 -4.17 2.88
N ARG A 562 8.81 -3.97 1.76
CA ARG A 562 9.95 -3.02 1.68
C ARG A 562 9.52 -1.57 1.87
N ASP A 563 8.26 -1.27 1.55
CA ASP A 563 7.68 0.06 1.72
C ASP A 563 7.22 0.31 3.16
N LEU A 564 7.17 -0.73 4.01
CA LEU A 564 6.82 -0.59 5.43
C LEU A 564 8.04 -0.14 6.25
N ARG A 565 7.87 0.95 7.00
CA ARG A 565 8.90 1.44 7.93
C ARG A 565 9.17 0.42 9.05
N TYR A 566 10.45 0.33 9.45
CA TYR A 566 10.95 -0.57 10.50
C TYR A 566 10.85 -2.08 10.16
N VAL A 567 10.67 -2.42 8.88
CA VAL A 567 10.72 -3.82 8.43
C VAL A 567 12.16 -4.35 8.49
N ASP A 568 12.30 -5.65 8.80
CA ASP A 568 13.58 -6.34 8.69
C ASP A 568 13.91 -6.60 7.21
N GLN A 569 14.78 -5.75 6.65
CA GLN A 569 15.21 -5.88 5.25
C GLN A 569 15.91 -7.21 4.96
N GLY A 570 16.67 -7.77 5.92
CA GLY A 570 17.34 -9.05 5.75
C GLY A 570 16.36 -10.22 5.64
N LEU A 571 15.26 -10.17 6.40
CA LEU A 571 14.17 -11.14 6.29
C LEU A 571 13.44 -11.00 4.94
N VAL A 572 13.13 -9.77 4.51
CA VAL A 572 12.44 -9.52 3.24
C VAL A 572 13.27 -9.98 2.05
N GLU A 573 14.58 -9.69 2.03
CA GLU A 573 15.50 -10.18 0.99
C GLU A 573 15.54 -11.72 0.93
N LYS A 574 15.53 -12.38 2.10
CA LYS A 574 15.50 -13.84 2.17
C LYS A 574 14.20 -14.43 1.64
N LEU A 575 13.06 -13.81 1.95
CA LEU A 575 11.75 -14.22 1.43
C LEU A 575 11.67 -13.99 -0.09
N GLU A 576 12.11 -12.83 -0.59
CA GLU A 576 12.13 -12.53 -2.02
C GLU A 576 13.00 -13.54 -2.77
N LYS A 577 14.19 -13.82 -2.25
CA LYS A 577 15.10 -14.80 -2.85
C LYS A 577 14.47 -16.19 -2.91
N SER A 578 13.81 -16.63 -1.83
CA SER A 578 13.15 -17.94 -1.76
C SER A 578 12.01 -18.06 -2.78
N VAL A 579 11.17 -17.02 -2.90
CA VAL A 579 10.07 -16.96 -3.88
C VAL A 579 10.62 -16.91 -5.31
N SER A 580 11.66 -16.11 -5.55
CA SER A 580 12.29 -15.98 -6.88
C SER A 580 12.92 -17.29 -7.35
N GLU A 581 13.71 -17.96 -6.50
CA GLU A 581 14.33 -19.26 -6.84
C GLU A 581 13.27 -20.33 -7.12
N LYS A 582 12.16 -20.32 -6.37
CA LYS A 582 11.05 -21.25 -6.60
C LYS A 582 10.34 -20.97 -7.92
N ASN A 583 10.07 -19.70 -8.19
CA ASN A 583 9.44 -19.26 -9.42
C ASN A 583 10.28 -19.64 -10.64
N GLU A 584 11.60 -19.43 -10.59
CA GLU A 584 12.52 -19.81 -11.68
C GLU A 584 12.50 -21.31 -11.93
N LYS A 585 12.65 -22.16 -10.89
CA LYS A 585 12.59 -23.62 -11.01
C LYS A 585 11.24 -24.10 -11.59
N LEU A 586 10.13 -23.51 -11.13
CA LEU A 586 8.81 -23.89 -11.59
C LEU A 586 8.58 -23.46 -13.04
N ALA A 587 9.04 -22.27 -13.42
CA ALA A 587 8.93 -21.76 -14.77
C ALA A 587 9.78 -22.56 -15.76
N THR A 588 10.99 -23.00 -15.40
CA THR A 588 11.79 -23.91 -16.23
C THR A 588 11.09 -25.25 -16.45
N ARG A 589 10.47 -25.82 -15.41
CA ARG A 589 9.67 -27.05 -15.53
C ARG A 589 8.43 -26.83 -16.41
N CYS A 590 7.79 -25.67 -16.33
CA CYS A 590 6.66 -25.30 -17.17
C CYS A 590 7.07 -25.23 -18.65
N VAL A 591 8.22 -24.62 -18.98
CA VAL A 591 8.76 -24.60 -20.36
C VAL A 591 9.01 -26.01 -20.86
N SER A 592 9.65 -26.87 -20.05
CA SER A 592 9.87 -28.28 -20.42
C SER A 592 8.55 -29.04 -20.65
N PHE A 593 7.49 -28.70 -19.90
CA PHE A 593 6.17 -29.27 -20.10
C PHE A 593 5.52 -28.76 -21.40
N LEU A 594 5.57 -27.45 -21.68
CA LEU A 594 5.00 -26.82 -22.88
C LEU A 594 5.65 -27.26 -24.20
N MET A 595 6.87 -27.80 -24.14
CA MET A 595 7.56 -28.38 -25.30
C MET A 595 7.03 -29.77 -25.70
N ARG A 596 6.10 -30.36 -24.93
CA ARG A 596 5.48 -31.64 -25.27
C ARG A 596 4.29 -31.40 -26.21
N ASP A 597 4.13 -32.27 -27.21
CA ASP A 597 3.06 -32.16 -28.21
C ASP A 597 1.65 -32.22 -27.60
N ASP A 598 1.48 -32.81 -26.41
CA ASP A 598 0.21 -32.96 -25.70
C ASP A 598 -0.06 -31.87 -24.65
N ALA A 599 0.87 -30.93 -24.42
CA ALA A 599 0.83 -29.98 -23.31
C ALA A 599 -0.39 -29.04 -23.34
N LEU A 600 -0.77 -28.59 -24.53
CA LEU A 600 -1.90 -27.69 -24.77
C LEU A 600 -3.18 -28.44 -25.22
N LYS A 601 -3.12 -29.76 -25.30
CA LYS A 601 -4.25 -30.59 -25.73
C LYS A 601 -5.51 -30.40 -24.86
N PRO A 602 -5.42 -30.28 -23.52
CA PRO A 602 -6.60 -29.99 -22.69
C PRO A 602 -7.31 -28.68 -23.07
N TYR A 603 -6.56 -27.64 -23.45
CA TYR A 603 -7.13 -26.38 -23.92
C TYR A 603 -7.76 -26.54 -25.31
N ALA A 604 -7.07 -27.23 -26.22
CA ALA A 604 -7.61 -27.52 -27.55
C ALA A 604 -8.92 -28.33 -27.47
N ASP A 605 -9.00 -29.32 -26.57
CA ASP A 605 -10.19 -30.15 -26.36
C ASP A 605 -11.33 -29.34 -25.72
N ARG A 606 -11.05 -28.43 -24.76
CA ARG A 606 -12.05 -27.50 -24.20
C ARG A 606 -12.62 -26.59 -25.29
N ILE A 607 -11.76 -26.02 -26.14
CA ILE A 607 -12.19 -25.15 -27.24
C ILE A 607 -13.07 -25.93 -28.22
N VAL A 608 -12.64 -27.13 -28.66
CA VAL A 608 -13.42 -27.97 -29.58
C VAL A 608 -14.79 -28.35 -28.99
N ASN A 609 -14.84 -28.70 -27.71
CA ASN A 609 -16.11 -29.00 -27.03
C ASN A 609 -17.01 -27.76 -26.97
N ALA A 610 -16.46 -26.59 -26.64
CA ALA A 610 -17.20 -25.33 -26.65
C ALA A 610 -17.72 -25.01 -28.07
N THR A 611 -16.90 -25.19 -29.11
CA THR A 611 -17.31 -24.97 -30.52
C THR A 611 -18.44 -25.92 -30.93
N ALA A 612 -18.35 -27.21 -30.57
CA ALA A 612 -19.39 -28.19 -30.89
C ALA A 612 -20.72 -27.88 -30.17
N GLN A 613 -20.66 -27.30 -28.97
CA GLN A 613 -21.86 -26.83 -28.28
C GLN A 613 -22.55 -25.69 -29.02
N ILE A 614 -21.81 -24.80 -29.71
CA ILE A 614 -22.38 -23.66 -30.47
C ILE A 614 -23.43 -24.12 -31.49
N GLU A 615 -23.14 -25.16 -32.27
CA GLU A 615 -24.08 -25.68 -33.28
C GLU A 615 -25.34 -26.31 -32.67
N ALA A 616 -25.20 -26.88 -31.47
CA ALA A 616 -26.30 -27.48 -30.71
C ALA A 616 -27.11 -26.46 -29.88
N VAL A 617 -26.67 -25.20 -29.81
CA VAL A 617 -27.41 -24.16 -29.09
C VAL A 617 -28.68 -23.79 -29.86
N GLU A 618 -29.82 -23.99 -29.20
CA GLU A 618 -31.15 -23.56 -29.64
C GLU A 618 -31.65 -22.31 -28.91
N LYS A 619 -31.00 -21.90 -27.79
CA LYS A 619 -31.43 -20.78 -26.94
C LYS A 619 -30.30 -19.81 -26.60
N VAL A 620 -30.60 -18.52 -26.57
CA VAL A 620 -29.64 -17.45 -26.22
C VAL A 620 -29.02 -17.60 -24.82
N ALA A 621 -29.77 -18.14 -23.85
CA ALA A 621 -29.26 -18.36 -22.48
C ALA A 621 -28.17 -19.44 -22.41
N ASP A 622 -28.27 -20.49 -23.23
CA ASP A 622 -27.25 -21.53 -23.33
C ASP A 622 -26.02 -21.01 -24.11
N ALA A 623 -26.22 -20.09 -25.06
CA ALA A 623 -25.15 -19.39 -25.75
C ALA A 623 -24.25 -18.57 -24.81
N ARG A 624 -24.83 -17.86 -23.81
CA ARG A 624 -24.06 -17.06 -22.83
C ARG A 624 -23.16 -17.90 -21.92
N LYS A 625 -23.56 -19.14 -21.58
CA LYS A 625 -22.70 -20.04 -20.80
C LYS A 625 -21.47 -20.49 -21.60
N VAL A 626 -21.67 -20.78 -22.88
CA VAL A 626 -20.58 -21.08 -23.80
C VAL A 626 -19.66 -19.86 -23.98
N GLU A 627 -20.20 -18.64 -23.95
CA GLU A 627 -19.42 -17.40 -23.97
C GLU A 627 -18.47 -17.27 -22.76
N GLU A 628 -18.97 -17.52 -21.55
CA GLU A 628 -18.16 -17.51 -20.32
C GLU A 628 -17.03 -18.55 -20.35
N GLU A 629 -17.29 -19.76 -20.83
CA GLU A 629 -16.28 -20.82 -20.96
C GLU A 629 -15.18 -20.46 -21.98
N ILE A 630 -15.56 -19.84 -23.11
CA ILE A 630 -14.61 -19.35 -24.13
C ILE A 630 -13.77 -18.20 -23.58
N GLU A 631 -14.37 -17.28 -22.79
CA GLU A 631 -13.65 -16.14 -22.22
C GLU A 631 -12.65 -16.56 -21.12
N ALA A 632 -13.03 -17.50 -20.25
CA ALA A 632 -12.13 -18.08 -19.25
C ALA A 632 -10.90 -18.72 -19.92
N SER A 633 -11.12 -19.53 -20.96
CA SER A 633 -10.05 -20.17 -21.73
C SER A 633 -9.14 -19.16 -22.42
N SER A 634 -9.67 -18.00 -22.85
CA SER A 634 -8.90 -16.91 -23.43
C SER A 634 -7.96 -16.25 -22.40
N LYS A 635 -8.43 -15.97 -21.18
CA LYS A 635 -7.63 -15.35 -20.10
C LYS A 635 -6.48 -16.27 -19.65
N GLU A 636 -6.74 -17.57 -19.56
CA GLU A 636 -5.73 -18.57 -19.19
C GLU A 636 -4.59 -18.65 -20.23
N LEU A 637 -4.92 -18.61 -21.53
CA LEU A 637 -3.93 -18.60 -22.61
C LEU A 637 -3.15 -17.28 -22.70
N GLU A 638 -3.78 -16.13 -22.44
CA GLU A 638 -3.10 -14.83 -22.37
C GLU A 638 -2.04 -14.80 -21.26
N MET A 639 -2.37 -15.34 -20.08
CA MET A 639 -1.43 -15.49 -18.97
C MET A 639 -0.24 -16.40 -19.35
N LEU A 640 -0.48 -17.48 -20.10
CA LEU A 640 0.58 -18.34 -20.62
C LEU A 640 1.53 -17.60 -21.58
N ILE A 641 1.01 -16.73 -22.46
CA ILE A 641 1.83 -15.90 -23.36
C ILE A 641 2.70 -14.96 -22.54
N GLU A 642 2.14 -14.28 -21.53
CA GLU A 642 2.86 -13.33 -20.69
C GLU A 642 3.99 -14.02 -19.89
N ILE A 643 3.71 -15.21 -19.33
CA ILE A 643 4.69 -16.04 -18.61
C ILE A 643 5.82 -16.47 -19.55
N VAL A 644 5.50 -16.99 -20.74
CA VAL A 644 6.49 -17.45 -21.74
C VAL A 644 7.31 -16.28 -22.29
N SER A 645 6.71 -15.09 -22.43
CA SER A 645 7.40 -13.91 -22.94
C SER A 645 8.40 -13.31 -21.93
N ASN A 646 8.12 -13.44 -20.63
CA ASN A 646 8.98 -12.95 -19.55
C ASN A 646 10.04 -13.96 -19.10
N LEU A 647 9.99 -15.20 -19.60
CA LEU A 647 10.98 -16.24 -19.33
C LEU A 647 12.28 -16.01 -20.11
N LYS A 648 13.41 -16.06 -19.39
CA LYS A 648 14.74 -16.14 -20.00
C LYS A 648 14.97 -17.56 -20.54
N VAL A 649 14.48 -17.81 -21.75
CA VAL A 649 14.72 -19.07 -22.46
C VAL A 649 16.07 -18.98 -23.18
N GLU A 650 16.97 -19.93 -22.94
CA GLU A 650 18.31 -19.96 -23.58
C GLU A 650 18.23 -20.20 -25.10
N ASP A 651 17.16 -20.84 -25.57
CA ASP A 651 16.93 -21.19 -26.98
C ASP A 651 15.74 -20.40 -27.56
N THR A 652 16.04 -19.42 -28.43
CA THR A 652 15.05 -18.58 -29.12
C THR A 652 14.11 -19.37 -30.03
N THR A 653 14.49 -20.57 -30.46
CA THR A 653 13.64 -21.42 -31.31
C THR A 653 12.51 -22.08 -30.51
N GLN A 654 12.78 -22.51 -29.28
CA GLN A 654 11.77 -23.10 -28.38
C GLN A 654 10.71 -22.09 -27.97
N ARG A 655 11.13 -20.86 -27.65
CA ARG A 655 10.20 -19.77 -27.33
C ARG A 655 9.25 -19.46 -28.50
N THR A 656 9.79 -19.41 -29.72
CA THR A 656 8.99 -19.19 -30.93
C THR A 656 7.99 -20.32 -31.16
N ALA A 657 8.41 -21.59 -31.01
CA ALA A 657 7.53 -22.75 -31.17
C ALA A 657 6.37 -22.77 -30.15
N ILE A 658 6.63 -22.41 -28.89
CA ILE A 658 5.59 -22.32 -27.85
C ILE A 658 4.59 -21.19 -28.19
N ILE A 659 5.08 -20.01 -28.60
CA ILE A 659 4.23 -18.87 -28.97
C ILE A 659 3.37 -19.20 -30.20
N ASP A 660 3.92 -19.90 -31.20
CA ASP A 660 3.17 -20.32 -32.39
C ASP A 660 2.09 -21.35 -32.05
N ASN A 661 2.38 -22.31 -31.17
CA ASN A 661 1.39 -23.28 -30.68
C ASN A 661 0.25 -22.62 -29.89
N ILE A 662 0.56 -21.64 -29.03
CA ILE A 662 -0.46 -20.86 -28.32
C ILE A 662 -1.27 -20.01 -29.29
N SER A 663 -0.60 -19.32 -30.24
CA SER A 663 -1.26 -18.49 -31.25
C SER A 663 -2.24 -19.29 -32.10
N THR A 664 -1.93 -20.55 -32.39
CA THR A 664 -2.82 -21.46 -33.15
C THR A 664 -4.09 -21.79 -32.36
N ASN A 665 -3.99 -22.01 -31.05
CA ASN A 665 -5.18 -22.21 -30.20
C ASN A 665 -5.97 -20.90 -30.01
N PHE A 666 -5.30 -19.76 -29.97
CA PHE A 666 -5.95 -18.44 -29.87
C PHE A 666 -6.78 -18.12 -31.12
N SER A 667 -6.30 -18.49 -32.32
CA SER A 667 -7.09 -18.38 -33.56
C SER A 667 -8.38 -19.20 -33.51
N LYS A 668 -8.36 -20.40 -32.92
CA LYS A 668 -9.55 -21.26 -32.75
C LYS A 668 -10.55 -20.67 -31.76
N ILE A 669 -10.08 -19.99 -30.71
CA ILE A 669 -10.93 -19.23 -29.78
C ILE A 669 -11.63 -18.08 -30.53
N ASN A 670 -10.90 -17.32 -31.35
CA ASN A 670 -11.48 -16.24 -32.13
C ASN A 670 -12.55 -16.74 -33.11
N GLN A 671 -12.31 -17.87 -33.77
CA GLN A 671 -13.30 -18.53 -34.63
C GLN A 671 -14.55 -18.96 -33.86
N SER A 672 -14.37 -19.58 -32.69
CA SER A 672 -15.48 -20.01 -31.83
C SER A 672 -16.29 -18.82 -31.32
N ARG A 673 -15.63 -17.72 -30.94
CA ARG A 673 -16.30 -16.47 -30.52
C ARG A 673 -17.10 -15.85 -31.66
N ALA A 674 -16.53 -15.80 -32.88
CA ALA A 674 -17.23 -15.29 -34.05
C ALA A 674 -18.43 -16.17 -34.46
N ALA A 675 -18.27 -17.49 -34.40
CA ALA A 675 -19.36 -18.45 -34.63
C ALA A 675 -20.48 -18.32 -33.59
N LEU A 676 -20.14 -18.19 -32.30
CA LEU A 676 -21.09 -17.99 -31.22
C LEU A 676 -21.87 -16.69 -31.40
N LYS A 677 -21.19 -15.58 -31.74
CA LYS A 677 -21.82 -14.28 -32.01
C LYS A 677 -22.80 -14.35 -33.20
N ARG A 678 -22.42 -15.02 -34.29
CA ARG A 678 -23.31 -15.26 -35.44
C ARG A 678 -24.52 -16.11 -35.05
N ARG A 679 -24.30 -17.21 -34.31
CA ARG A 679 -25.37 -18.10 -33.86
C ARG A 679 -26.36 -17.39 -32.94
N ILE A 680 -25.87 -16.54 -32.04
CA ILE A 680 -26.70 -15.68 -31.19
C ILE A 680 -27.56 -14.76 -32.06
N LYS A 681 -26.98 -14.11 -33.08
CA LYS A 681 -27.70 -13.23 -34.02
C LYS A 681 -28.76 -13.96 -34.86
N GLU A 682 -28.45 -15.17 -35.36
CA GLU A 682 -29.40 -16.01 -36.11
C GLU A 682 -30.57 -16.51 -35.26
N LEU A 683 -30.29 -17.01 -34.05
CA LEU A 683 -31.32 -17.44 -33.11
C LEU A 683 -32.24 -16.26 -32.73
N MET A 684 -31.66 -15.07 -32.54
CA MET A 684 -32.40 -13.84 -32.28
C MET A 684 -33.25 -13.35 -33.46
N SER A 685 -32.94 -13.70 -34.72
CA SER A 685 -33.75 -13.26 -35.88
C SER A 685 -35.01 -14.11 -36.11
N VAL A 686 -34.92 -15.44 -35.94
CA VAL A 686 -36.05 -16.37 -36.15
C VAL A 686 -36.97 -16.44 -34.94
N GLU A 687 -36.42 -16.51 -33.72
CA GLU A 687 -37.23 -16.33 -32.51
C GLU A 687 -37.78 -14.89 -32.47
N GLY A 688 -36.99 -13.93 -32.94
CA GLY A 688 -37.28 -12.52 -32.79
C GLY A 688 -38.53 -12.02 -33.48
N VAL A 689 -38.91 -12.45 -34.67
CA VAL A 689 -40.13 -11.92 -35.32
C VAL A 689 -41.42 -12.45 -34.68
N ALA A 690 -41.46 -13.74 -34.34
CA ALA A 690 -42.61 -14.36 -33.70
C ALA A 690 -42.71 -13.94 -32.22
N GLU A 691 -41.57 -13.87 -31.54
CA GLU A 691 -41.46 -13.32 -30.20
C GLU A 691 -41.80 -11.83 -30.19
N PHE A 692 -41.29 -11.02 -31.12
CA PHE A 692 -41.62 -9.58 -31.21
C PHE A 692 -43.11 -9.35 -31.40
N ASN A 693 -43.77 -10.06 -32.32
CA ASN A 693 -45.21 -9.93 -32.50
C ASN A 693 -46.01 -10.40 -31.28
N ALA A 694 -45.59 -11.48 -30.61
CA ALA A 694 -46.23 -11.96 -29.39
C ALA A 694 -45.99 -11.01 -28.21
N GLN A 695 -44.78 -10.48 -28.07
CA GLN A 695 -44.37 -9.52 -27.05
C GLN A 695 -45.04 -8.17 -27.29
N MET A 696 -45.17 -7.70 -28.52
CA MET A 696 -45.90 -6.48 -28.87
C MET A 696 -47.39 -6.62 -28.56
N LYS A 697 -47.97 -7.80 -28.77
CA LYS A 697 -49.37 -8.08 -28.39
C LYS A 697 -49.55 -8.16 -26.87
N LEU A 698 -48.60 -8.76 -26.16
CA LEU A 698 -48.57 -8.79 -24.70
C LEU A 698 -48.34 -7.40 -24.11
N LEU A 699 -47.50 -6.59 -24.74
CA LEU A 699 -47.24 -5.20 -24.38
C LEU A 699 -48.51 -4.37 -24.50
N ASN A 700 -49.22 -4.47 -25.64
CA ASN A 700 -50.50 -3.79 -25.84
C ASN A 700 -51.57 -4.21 -24.80
N GLN A 701 -51.66 -5.51 -24.49
CA GLN A 701 -52.57 -5.98 -23.44
C GLN A 701 -52.12 -5.53 -22.04
N GLY A 702 -50.80 -5.48 -21.80
CA GLY A 702 -50.19 -5.00 -20.58
C GLY A 702 -50.47 -3.52 -20.32
N VAL A 703 -50.36 -2.67 -21.35
CA VAL A 703 -50.68 -1.24 -21.29
C VAL A 703 -52.10 -1.03 -20.80
N VAL A 704 -53.07 -1.72 -21.39
CA VAL A 704 -54.50 -1.59 -21.00
C VAL A 704 -54.72 -2.07 -19.57
N ASN A 705 -54.21 -3.26 -19.22
CA ASN A 705 -54.37 -3.79 -17.86
C ASN A 705 -53.70 -2.89 -16.82
N TYR A 706 -52.46 -2.46 -17.05
CA TYR A 706 -51.74 -1.63 -16.09
C TYR A 706 -52.36 -0.25 -15.93
N LEU A 707 -52.89 0.38 -17.00
CA LEU A 707 -53.65 1.62 -16.89
C LEU A 707 -54.91 1.47 -16.03
N ASP A 708 -55.59 0.32 -16.09
CA ASP A 708 -56.81 0.05 -15.30
C ASP A 708 -56.50 -0.18 -13.80
N VAL A 709 -55.37 -0.80 -13.46
CA VAL A 709 -54.95 -1.03 -12.06
C VAL A 709 -54.08 0.10 -11.48
N CYS A 710 -53.84 1.15 -12.26
CA CYS A 710 -53.17 2.36 -11.80
C CYS A 710 -54.08 3.16 -10.84
N ASP A 711 -53.81 3.00 -9.55
CA ASP A 711 -54.44 3.68 -8.40
C ASP A 711 -53.50 4.61 -7.62
N SER A 712 -52.20 4.66 -7.99
CA SER A 712 -51.23 5.64 -7.48
C SER A 712 -50.36 6.22 -8.62
N PRO A 713 -49.80 7.44 -8.47
CA PRO A 713 -48.89 8.05 -9.44
C PRO A 713 -47.59 7.27 -9.60
N GLU A 714 -47.02 6.72 -8.52
CA GLU A 714 -45.85 5.84 -8.62
C GLU A 714 -46.23 4.52 -9.28
N LYS A 715 -47.46 4.01 -9.18
CA LYS A 715 -47.86 2.86 -10.00
C LYS A 715 -48.01 3.24 -11.47
N CYS A 716 -48.44 4.46 -11.78
CA CYS A 716 -48.41 4.95 -13.16
C CYS A 716 -46.96 5.04 -13.67
N ASP A 717 -46.05 5.58 -12.86
CA ASP A 717 -44.62 5.67 -13.21
C ASP A 717 -43.95 4.31 -13.23
N ASP A 718 -44.17 3.46 -12.25
CA ASP A 718 -43.60 2.12 -12.15
C ASP A 718 -44.12 1.24 -13.29
N PHE A 719 -45.41 1.31 -13.64
CA PHE A 719 -45.93 0.55 -14.78
C PHE A 719 -45.54 1.19 -16.11
N LEU A 720 -45.46 2.52 -16.22
CA LEU A 720 -44.92 3.20 -17.40
C LEU A 720 -43.45 2.84 -17.58
N THR A 721 -42.61 3.03 -16.57
CA THR A 721 -41.21 2.62 -16.53
C THR A 721 -41.07 1.13 -16.77
N LYS A 722 -41.94 0.26 -16.23
CA LYS A 722 -41.89 -1.18 -16.51
C LYS A 722 -42.24 -1.49 -17.97
N LEU A 723 -43.22 -0.80 -18.56
CA LEU A 723 -43.55 -0.93 -19.97
C LEU A 723 -42.49 -0.29 -20.87
N MET A 724 -41.85 0.81 -20.45
CA MET A 724 -40.75 1.48 -21.14
C MET A 724 -39.47 0.66 -21.06
N ILE A 725 -39.18 0.01 -19.93
CA ILE A 725 -38.12 -0.98 -19.80
C ILE A 725 -38.46 -2.18 -20.66
N GLN A 726 -39.71 -2.63 -20.73
CA GLN A 726 -40.08 -3.68 -21.67
C GLN A 726 -39.90 -3.23 -23.11
N VAL A 727 -40.23 -1.99 -23.45
CA VAL A 727 -39.97 -1.41 -24.78
C VAL A 727 -38.48 -1.27 -25.03
N GLU A 728 -37.66 -0.84 -24.07
CA GLU A 728 -36.19 -0.72 -24.16
C GLU A 728 -35.50 -2.08 -24.19
N GLU A 729 -36.01 -3.05 -23.45
CA GLU A 729 -35.55 -4.43 -23.50
C GLU A 729 -35.90 -5.02 -24.85
N LEU A 730 -37.08 -4.71 -25.41
CA LEU A 730 -37.41 -5.08 -26.78
C LEU A 730 -36.54 -4.32 -27.80
N GLU A 731 -36.31 -3.01 -27.64
CA GLU A 731 -35.44 -2.18 -28.50
C GLU A 731 -33.99 -2.66 -28.43
N GLY A 732 -33.48 -3.02 -27.26
CA GLY A 732 -32.12 -3.55 -27.08
C GLY A 732 -31.99 -4.98 -27.56
N ARG A 733 -32.99 -5.81 -27.31
CA ARG A 733 -33.05 -7.21 -27.76
C ARG A 733 -33.25 -7.31 -29.27
N PHE A 734 -33.90 -6.33 -29.88
CA PHE A 734 -34.13 -6.23 -31.32
C PHE A 734 -33.37 -5.07 -31.97
N ALA A 735 -32.34 -4.52 -31.31
CA ALA A 735 -31.58 -3.34 -31.77
C ALA A 735 -30.89 -3.55 -33.12
N GLU A 736 -30.67 -4.81 -33.48
CA GLU A 736 -30.04 -5.19 -34.73
C GLU A 736 -31.03 -5.23 -35.92
N PHE A 737 -32.31 -4.89 -35.72
CA PHE A 737 -33.38 -4.92 -36.73
C PHE A 737 -34.09 -3.55 -36.87
N ASP A 738 -33.64 -2.75 -37.83
CA ASP A 738 -34.14 -1.37 -38.04
C ASP A 738 -35.67 -1.27 -38.21
N GLU A 739 -36.33 -2.27 -38.82
CA GLU A 739 -37.79 -2.29 -39.04
C GLU A 739 -38.60 -2.39 -37.72
N PHE A 740 -38.05 -3.02 -36.68
CA PHE A 740 -38.71 -3.11 -35.36
C PHE A 740 -38.46 -1.89 -34.50
N VAL A 741 -37.34 -1.20 -34.71
CA VAL A 741 -36.98 0.03 -33.99
C VAL A 741 -37.99 1.14 -34.30
N GLU A 742 -38.39 1.31 -35.56
CA GLU A 742 -39.39 2.32 -35.94
C GLU A 742 -40.76 2.05 -35.28
N GLN A 743 -41.23 0.79 -35.27
CA GLN A 743 -42.51 0.40 -34.66
C GLN A 743 -42.50 0.52 -33.12
N LEU A 744 -41.38 0.18 -32.47
CA LEU A 744 -41.20 0.34 -31.03
C LEU A 744 -41.19 1.81 -30.63
N THR A 745 -40.57 2.67 -31.45
CA THR A 745 -40.50 4.12 -31.23
C THR A 745 -41.90 4.75 -31.25
N GLU A 746 -42.73 4.44 -32.26
CA GLU A 746 -44.12 4.92 -32.31
C GLU A 746 -44.94 4.43 -31.10
N LYS A 747 -44.75 3.16 -30.71
CA LYS A 747 -45.48 2.58 -29.57
C LYS A 747 -45.05 3.20 -28.23
N ARG A 748 -43.76 3.53 -28.09
CA ARG A 748 -43.19 4.21 -26.92
C ARG A 748 -43.90 5.54 -26.66
N GLU A 749 -44.06 6.36 -27.71
CA GLU A 749 -44.75 7.65 -27.60
C GLU A 749 -46.22 7.50 -27.18
N GLU A 750 -46.92 6.52 -27.75
CA GLU A 750 -48.34 6.25 -27.43
C GLU A 750 -48.54 5.85 -25.95
N ILE A 751 -47.67 4.98 -25.42
CA ILE A 751 -47.76 4.52 -24.03
C ILE A 751 -47.45 5.67 -23.06
N TYR A 752 -46.44 6.49 -23.36
CA TYR A 752 -46.05 7.62 -22.51
C TYR A 752 -47.19 8.62 -22.33
N ALA A 753 -47.86 8.98 -23.42
CA ALA A 753 -48.99 9.91 -23.39
C ALA A 753 -50.18 9.39 -22.56
N ALA A 754 -50.46 8.08 -22.62
CA ALA A 754 -51.58 7.47 -21.91
C ALA A 754 -51.38 7.43 -20.38
N PHE A 755 -50.17 7.10 -19.92
CA PHE A 755 -49.86 7.02 -18.48
C PHE A 755 -49.71 8.39 -17.81
N GLU A 756 -49.13 9.38 -18.48
CA GLU A 756 -49.04 10.75 -17.93
C GLU A 756 -50.42 11.37 -17.68
N THR A 757 -51.37 11.13 -18.59
CA THR A 757 -52.77 11.58 -18.43
C THR A 757 -53.44 10.94 -17.20
N ARG A 758 -53.18 9.67 -16.92
CA ARG A 758 -53.74 8.94 -15.76
C ARG A 758 -53.08 9.36 -14.44
N LYS A 759 -51.77 9.57 -14.45
CA LYS A 759 -50.96 10.00 -13.29
C LYS A 759 -51.40 11.36 -12.74
N LEU A 760 -51.62 12.34 -13.62
CA LEU A 760 -52.07 13.69 -13.24
C LEU A 760 -53.39 13.66 -12.44
N ALA A 761 -54.33 12.79 -12.83
CA ALA A 761 -55.62 12.65 -12.13
C ALA A 761 -55.49 12.05 -10.71
N ILE A 762 -54.46 11.25 -10.43
CA ILE A 762 -54.29 10.55 -9.14
C ILE A 762 -53.48 11.39 -8.14
N VAL A 763 -52.48 12.15 -8.60
CA VAL A 763 -51.63 13.03 -7.77
C VAL A 763 -52.46 14.09 -7.03
N GLU A 764 -53.48 14.63 -7.69
CA GLU A 764 -54.30 15.72 -7.15
C GLU A 764 -55.14 15.28 -5.93
N SER A 765 -55.63 14.04 -5.93
CA SER A 765 -56.40 13.45 -4.81
C SER A 765 -55.52 13.16 -3.58
N ARG A 766 -54.28 12.73 -3.79
CA ARG A 766 -53.35 12.28 -2.73
C ARG A 766 -52.77 13.42 -1.90
N ASN A 767 -52.42 14.53 -2.54
CA ASN A 767 -51.83 15.71 -1.91
C ASN A 767 -52.70 16.34 -0.80
N LYS A 768 -54.02 16.20 -0.89
CA LYS A 768 -54.96 16.80 0.08
C LYS A 768 -54.98 16.06 1.43
N ARG A 769 -54.75 14.74 1.44
CA ARG A 769 -54.80 13.89 2.65
C ARG A 769 -53.49 13.90 3.44
N ALA A 770 -52.35 13.93 2.75
CA ALA A 770 -51.03 13.98 3.38
C ALA A 770 -50.75 15.27 4.18
N ASN A 771 -51.28 16.42 3.74
CA ASN A 771 -51.14 17.69 4.44
C ASN A 771 -51.77 17.73 5.85
N SER A 772 -52.76 16.88 6.15
CA SER A 772 -53.40 16.82 7.47
C SER A 772 -52.58 16.04 8.50
N LEU A 773 -51.95 14.94 8.08
CA LEU A 773 -51.14 14.07 8.92
C LEU A 773 -49.81 14.73 9.33
N ALA A 774 -49.18 15.48 8.42
CA ALA A 774 -47.89 16.13 8.69
C ALA A 774 -47.94 17.15 9.85
N LYS A 775 -49.02 17.94 9.94
CA LYS A 775 -49.24 18.90 11.05
C LYS A 775 -49.40 18.25 12.43
N SER A 776 -49.67 16.94 12.48
CA SER A 776 -49.80 16.20 13.73
C SER A 776 -48.45 15.64 14.20
N ALA A 777 -47.56 15.27 13.29
CA ALA A 777 -46.21 14.79 13.59
C ALA A 777 -45.29 15.90 14.13
N ASP A 778 -45.37 17.11 13.57
CA ASP A 778 -44.54 18.25 13.98
C ASP A 778 -44.66 18.56 15.49
N ARG A 779 -45.86 18.43 16.06
CA ARG A 779 -46.10 18.66 17.50
C ARG A 779 -45.48 17.60 18.42
N ILE A 780 -45.31 16.36 17.93
CA ILE A 780 -44.74 15.27 18.72
C ILE A 780 -43.21 15.30 18.66
N LEU A 781 -42.64 15.65 17.50
CA LEU A 781 -41.19 15.78 17.30
C LEU A 781 -40.54 16.84 18.19
N THR A 782 -41.23 17.95 18.47
CA THR A 782 -40.70 18.98 19.40
C THR A 782 -40.53 18.45 20.83
N GLY A 783 -41.43 17.55 21.28
CA GLY A 783 -41.34 16.90 22.59
C GLY A 783 -40.21 15.86 22.68
N ILE A 784 -39.91 15.17 21.57
CA ILE A 784 -38.84 14.16 21.51
C ILE A 784 -37.45 14.82 21.57
N ARG A 785 -37.24 15.95 20.87
CA ARG A 785 -35.96 16.69 20.86
C ARG A 785 -35.56 17.16 22.27
N SER A 786 -36.47 17.81 22.99
CA SER A 786 -36.19 18.35 24.34
C SER A 786 -35.77 17.29 25.37
N ARG A 787 -36.13 16.02 25.14
CA ARG A 787 -35.83 14.90 26.04
C ARG A 787 -34.55 14.16 25.63
N ALA A 788 -34.26 14.08 24.33
CA ALA A 788 -33.04 13.46 23.78
C ALA A 788 -31.77 14.26 24.11
N GLU A 789 -31.85 15.60 24.13
CA GLU A 789 -30.74 16.50 24.46
C GLU A 789 -30.27 16.43 25.94
N GLN A 790 -31.04 15.80 26.82
CA GLN A 790 -30.73 15.67 28.26
C GLN A 790 -29.99 14.35 28.60
N LEU A 791 -29.71 13.50 27.61
CA LEU A 791 -29.07 12.18 27.76
C LEU A 791 -27.57 12.25 27.47
N LYS A 792 -26.75 11.47 28.18
CA LYS A 792 -25.29 11.71 28.26
C LYS A 792 -24.44 10.73 27.47
N THR A 793 -25.01 9.67 26.90
CA THR A 793 -24.24 8.62 26.19
C THR A 793 -24.96 8.11 24.94
N ILE A 794 -24.19 7.58 23.97
CA ILE A 794 -24.74 6.95 22.75
C ILE A 794 -25.71 5.81 23.12
N ASN A 795 -25.43 5.06 24.19
CA ASN A 795 -26.29 3.94 24.62
C ASN A 795 -27.64 4.40 25.19
N GLU A 796 -27.69 5.47 25.98
CA GLU A 796 -28.96 6.05 26.49
C GLU A 796 -29.80 6.66 25.35
N ILE A 797 -29.16 7.33 24.40
CA ILE A 797 -29.82 7.87 23.21
C ILE A 797 -30.40 6.73 22.37
N ASN A 798 -29.64 5.66 22.15
CA ASN A 798 -30.13 4.49 21.42
C ASN A 798 -31.28 3.78 22.15
N GLY A 799 -31.23 3.67 23.49
CA GLY A 799 -32.32 3.09 24.29
C GLY A 799 -33.63 3.88 24.23
N TYR A 800 -33.54 5.22 24.33
CA TYR A 800 -34.70 6.12 24.20
C TYR A 800 -35.33 6.04 22.80
N PHE A 801 -34.50 6.05 21.74
CA PHE A 801 -34.98 5.92 20.36
C PHE A 801 -35.46 4.53 19.96
N ALA A 802 -35.10 3.50 20.72
CA ALA A 802 -35.54 2.13 20.44
C ALA A 802 -36.96 1.84 20.95
N SER A 803 -37.41 2.45 22.05
CA SER A 803 -38.57 1.93 22.80
C SER A 803 -39.51 2.96 23.45
N ASP A 804 -39.35 4.27 23.22
CA ASP A 804 -40.25 5.29 23.77
C ASP A 804 -41.57 5.44 22.98
N LEU A 805 -42.69 5.53 23.70
CA LEU A 805 -44.05 5.60 23.16
C LEU A 805 -44.28 6.81 22.23
N MET A 806 -43.57 7.92 22.41
CA MET A 806 -43.70 9.10 21.53
C MET A 806 -43.05 8.85 20.17
N ILE A 807 -41.97 8.07 20.13
CA ILE A 807 -41.23 7.75 18.90
C ILE A 807 -42.01 6.76 18.05
N ASP A 808 -42.66 5.79 18.67
CA ASP A 808 -43.53 4.85 17.96
C ASP A 808 -44.75 5.55 17.34
N LYS A 809 -45.32 6.56 18.01
CA LYS A 809 -46.39 7.38 17.41
C LYS A 809 -45.93 8.19 16.18
N VAL A 810 -44.70 8.69 16.18
CA VAL A 810 -44.16 9.38 14.99
C VAL A 810 -43.92 8.39 13.86
N ARG A 811 -43.37 7.20 14.15
CA ARG A 811 -43.20 6.11 13.18
C ARG A 811 -44.55 5.68 12.56
N ASP A 812 -45.61 5.67 13.35
CA ASP A 812 -46.96 5.39 12.85
C ASP A 812 -47.50 6.47 11.90
N ILE A 813 -47.29 7.75 12.20
CA ILE A 813 -47.71 8.85 11.31
C ILE A 813 -46.88 8.83 10.01
N VAL A 814 -45.59 8.56 10.11
CA VAL A 814 -44.69 8.35 8.97
C VAL A 814 -45.16 7.16 8.13
N ARG A 815 -45.53 6.05 8.75
CA ARG A 815 -46.09 4.89 8.03
C ARG A 815 -47.36 5.26 7.28
N GLN A 816 -48.29 6.01 7.89
CA GLN A 816 -49.52 6.47 7.23
C GLN A 816 -49.26 7.49 6.11
N LEU A 817 -48.26 8.37 6.26
CA LEU A 817 -47.83 9.29 5.19
C LEU A 817 -47.10 8.53 4.07
N GLY A 818 -46.39 7.46 4.41
CA GLY A 818 -45.69 6.56 3.48
C GLY A 818 -46.67 5.69 2.69
N GLU A 819 -47.74 5.23 3.33
CA GLU A 819 -48.88 4.60 2.65
C GLU A 819 -49.58 5.56 1.68
N LEU A 820 -49.55 6.86 1.96
CA LEU A 820 -50.00 7.93 1.06
C LEU A 820 -48.87 8.46 0.16
N GLN A 821 -47.69 7.83 0.17
CA GLN A 821 -46.53 8.05 -0.69
C GLN A 821 -46.11 9.54 -0.85
N ASP A 822 -46.51 10.42 0.07
CA ASP A 822 -45.99 11.81 0.14
C ASP A 822 -44.61 11.73 0.82
N THR A 823 -43.67 11.11 0.11
CA THR A 823 -42.32 10.78 0.56
C THR A 823 -41.59 12.02 1.02
N VAL A 824 -41.84 13.18 0.41
CA VAL A 824 -41.26 14.45 0.87
C VAL A 824 -41.65 14.76 2.31
N LYS A 825 -42.91 14.53 2.73
CA LYS A 825 -43.34 14.75 4.12
C LYS A 825 -43.02 13.58 5.04
N VAL A 826 -42.99 12.36 4.51
CA VAL A 826 -42.48 11.18 5.22
C VAL A 826 -41.02 11.42 5.57
N ASP A 827 -40.18 11.68 4.58
CA ASP A 827 -38.76 11.95 4.69
C ASP A 827 -38.50 13.24 5.47
N ASP A 828 -39.34 14.27 5.41
CA ASP A 828 -39.19 15.44 6.29
C ASP A 828 -39.45 15.05 7.77
N ILE A 829 -40.43 14.21 8.08
CA ILE A 829 -40.75 13.81 9.47
C ILE A 829 -39.82 12.69 9.98
N GLN A 830 -39.55 11.66 9.17
CA GLN A 830 -38.59 10.59 9.43
C GLN A 830 -37.17 11.17 9.45
N GLY A 831 -36.87 12.08 8.54
CA GLY A 831 -35.62 12.83 8.47
C GLY A 831 -35.47 13.76 9.66
N ARG A 832 -36.50 14.45 10.14
CA ARG A 832 -36.44 15.21 11.41
C ARG A 832 -36.29 14.31 12.63
N LEU A 833 -36.96 13.15 12.69
CA LEU A 833 -36.78 12.19 13.79
C LEU A 833 -35.36 11.59 13.79
N LYS A 834 -34.86 11.26 12.59
CA LYS A 834 -33.52 10.74 12.34
C LYS A 834 -32.45 11.79 12.57
N SER A 835 -32.67 13.03 12.13
CA SER A 835 -31.83 14.22 12.41
C SER A 835 -31.86 14.57 13.89
N ILE A 836 -32.97 14.46 14.62
CA ILE A 836 -32.92 14.64 16.08
C ILE A 836 -32.04 13.53 16.71
N ARG A 837 -32.12 12.27 16.28
CA ARG A 837 -31.23 11.20 16.77
C ARG A 837 -29.77 11.42 16.36
N GLU A 838 -29.54 11.70 15.10
CA GLU A 838 -28.23 11.82 14.47
C GLU A 838 -27.56 13.13 14.84
N ASP A 839 -28.27 14.25 14.98
CA ASP A 839 -27.72 15.49 15.55
C ASP A 839 -27.45 15.34 17.04
N THR A 840 -28.22 14.56 17.80
CA THR A 840 -27.87 14.28 19.21
C THR A 840 -26.62 13.37 19.30
N VAL A 841 -26.37 12.50 18.31
CA VAL A 841 -25.17 11.64 18.20
C VAL A 841 -23.99 12.34 17.51
N ARG A 842 -24.25 13.27 16.59
CA ARG A 842 -23.29 14.02 15.77
C ARG A 842 -22.91 15.32 16.47
N GLN A 843 -23.77 15.98 17.25
CA GLN A 843 -23.30 16.94 18.27
C GLN A 843 -22.52 16.27 19.40
N LEU A 844 -22.60 14.94 19.53
CA LEU A 844 -21.69 14.16 20.38
C LEU A 844 -20.38 13.81 19.62
N LYS A 845 -20.40 13.57 18.29
CA LYS A 845 -19.28 13.13 17.42
C LYS A 845 -18.54 14.21 16.58
N ASP A 846 -19.21 15.20 15.99
CA ASP A 846 -18.60 16.46 15.50
C ASP A 846 -18.13 17.34 16.69
N LYS A 847 -18.58 17.04 17.92
CA LYS A 847 -17.88 17.43 19.16
C LYS A 847 -16.55 16.71 19.35
N GLN A 848 -16.36 15.58 18.67
CA GLN A 848 -15.19 14.72 18.79
C GLN A 848 -14.18 14.91 17.65
N GLU A 849 -14.53 15.31 16.41
CA GLU A 849 -13.48 15.45 15.37
C GLU A 849 -13.86 16.23 14.10
N LEU A 850 -12.86 16.91 13.53
CA LEU A 850 -12.88 17.91 12.44
C LEU A 850 -13.42 17.47 11.06
N PHE A 851 -13.87 16.25 10.89
CA PHE A 851 -14.38 15.76 9.61
C PHE A 851 -15.83 15.40 9.79
N VAL A 852 -16.68 15.95 8.92
CA VAL A 852 -18.04 15.44 8.86
C VAL A 852 -17.99 14.12 8.07
N ASP A 853 -17.91 13.01 8.82
CA ASP A 853 -18.35 11.67 8.45
C ASP A 853 -17.85 11.08 7.10
N GLY A 854 -16.54 10.91 6.91
CA GLY A 854 -15.99 9.86 6.03
C GLY A 854 -16.25 9.96 4.52
N GLU A 855 -16.84 11.05 4.02
CA GLU A 855 -17.01 11.33 2.58
C GLU A 855 -16.12 12.49 2.13
N ASN A 856 -15.80 12.54 0.82
CA ASN A 856 -14.93 13.51 0.16
C ASN A 856 -15.53 14.95 0.11
N ILE A 857 -16.01 15.47 1.25
CA ILE A 857 -16.50 16.84 1.43
C ILE A 857 -15.65 17.53 2.48
N ILE A 858 -14.89 18.55 2.06
CA ILE A 858 -14.11 19.37 2.97
C ILE A 858 -14.93 20.61 3.33
N ARG A 859 -15.16 20.84 4.62
CA ARG A 859 -15.80 22.07 5.13
C ARG A 859 -14.73 23.10 5.49
N LEU A 860 -14.58 24.12 4.65
CA LEU A 860 -13.78 25.31 4.94
C LEU A 860 -14.73 26.46 5.30
N GLY A 861 -14.88 26.72 6.60
CA GLY A 861 -15.83 27.71 7.12
C GLY A 861 -17.30 27.33 6.88
N ASN A 862 -18.03 28.15 6.12
CA ASN A 862 -19.46 27.96 5.83
C ASN A 862 -19.73 27.40 4.43
N ARG A 863 -18.70 26.96 3.70
CA ARG A 863 -18.83 26.39 2.35
C ARG A 863 -18.38 24.93 2.36
N GLN A 864 -19.11 24.10 1.63
CA GLN A 864 -18.82 22.69 1.43
C GLN A 864 -18.31 22.50 0.00
N PHE A 865 -17.24 21.72 -0.16
CA PHE A 865 -16.63 21.43 -1.46
C PHE A 865 -16.52 19.92 -1.68
N THR A 866 -17.07 19.43 -2.79
CA THR A 866 -16.90 18.07 -3.30
C THR A 866 -15.59 17.93 -4.07
N VAL A 867 -14.87 16.82 -3.90
CA VAL A 867 -13.54 16.60 -4.53
C VAL A 867 -13.62 15.55 -5.65
N ASN A 868 -13.21 15.91 -6.88
CA ASN A 868 -13.09 15.00 -8.03
C ASN A 868 -11.70 14.31 -8.06
N ARG A 869 -11.64 13.00 -8.33
CA ARG A 869 -10.41 12.18 -8.35
C ARG A 869 -9.93 11.79 -9.76
N GLN A 870 -10.65 12.16 -10.82
CA GLN A 870 -10.26 11.87 -12.20
C GLN A 870 -9.05 12.73 -12.61
N ALA A 871 -8.11 12.15 -13.37
CA ALA A 871 -7.02 12.91 -13.97
C ALA A 871 -7.58 13.84 -15.08
N LEU A 872 -7.13 15.09 -15.09
CA LEU A 872 -7.43 16.03 -16.18
C LEU A 872 -6.65 15.63 -17.43
N ASP A 873 -7.35 15.26 -18.50
CA ASP A 873 -6.80 15.03 -19.83
C ASP A 873 -7.77 15.52 -20.91
N LEU A 874 -7.23 15.92 -22.06
CA LEU A 874 -8.00 16.46 -23.17
C LEU A 874 -8.30 15.35 -24.19
N THR A 875 -9.57 15.19 -24.51
CA THR A 875 -10.08 14.18 -25.44
C THR A 875 -11.07 14.82 -26.42
N THR A 876 -11.49 14.09 -27.45
CA THR A 876 -12.55 14.53 -28.36
C THR A 876 -13.74 13.61 -28.23
N VAL A 877 -14.94 14.17 -28.16
CA VAL A 877 -16.20 13.44 -28.08
C VAL A 877 -17.10 13.88 -29.23
N PHE A 878 -17.78 12.94 -29.86
CA PHE A 878 -18.83 13.24 -30.82
C PHE A 878 -20.15 13.43 -30.07
N ARG A 879 -20.73 14.62 -30.15
CA ARG A 879 -21.93 15.00 -29.41
C ARG A 879 -22.74 16.01 -30.20
N ASP A 880 -24.06 15.87 -30.21
CA ASP A 880 -24.97 16.81 -30.89
C ASP A 880 -24.60 17.03 -32.38
N ASP A 881 -24.14 15.95 -33.04
CA ASP A 881 -23.76 15.94 -34.45
C ASP A 881 -22.48 16.76 -34.78
N SER A 882 -21.68 17.13 -33.76
CA SER A 882 -20.38 17.80 -33.90
C SER A 882 -19.26 17.16 -33.06
N LEU A 883 -18.00 17.33 -33.49
CA LEU A 883 -16.82 16.92 -32.73
C LEU A 883 -16.43 18.02 -31.74
N GLN A 884 -16.43 17.69 -30.45
CA GLN A 884 -16.11 18.61 -29.36
C GLN A 884 -14.86 18.17 -28.61
N LEU A 885 -14.00 19.10 -28.22
CA LEU A 885 -12.96 18.90 -27.23
C LEU A 885 -13.58 18.81 -25.85
N HIS A 886 -13.19 17.79 -25.09
CA HIS A 886 -13.64 17.56 -23.74
C HIS A 886 -12.45 17.37 -22.80
N LEU A 887 -12.44 18.14 -21.72
CA LEU A 887 -11.47 18.00 -20.65
C LEU A 887 -12.07 17.11 -19.56
N THR A 888 -11.51 15.92 -19.39
CA THR A 888 -12.02 14.90 -18.46
C THR A 888 -12.09 15.43 -17.03
N GLY A 889 -13.17 15.09 -16.32
CA GLY A 889 -13.40 15.55 -14.95
C GLY A 889 -13.95 16.99 -14.83
N THR A 890 -14.26 17.64 -15.95
CA THR A 890 -14.87 18.98 -15.99
C THR A 890 -16.09 18.99 -16.91
N ASN A 891 -16.92 20.04 -16.84
CA ASN A 891 -18.01 20.26 -17.81
C ASN A 891 -17.54 21.04 -19.05
N PHE A 892 -16.24 21.02 -19.35
CA PHE A 892 -15.70 21.73 -20.50
C PHE A 892 -15.98 20.94 -21.78
N PHE A 893 -16.70 21.58 -22.69
CA PHE A 893 -16.93 21.13 -24.06
C PHE A 893 -16.71 22.32 -24.98
N GLU A 894 -15.89 22.15 -26.00
CA GLU A 894 -15.61 23.19 -27.01
C GLU A 894 -15.72 22.57 -28.40
N GLU A 895 -16.56 23.13 -29.24
CA GLU A 895 -16.73 22.65 -30.61
C GLU A 895 -15.46 22.90 -31.44
N ILE A 896 -15.06 21.91 -32.23
CA ILE A 896 -13.88 22.03 -33.09
C ILE A 896 -14.30 22.67 -34.42
N GLU A 897 -13.98 23.95 -34.59
CA GLU A 897 -14.30 24.73 -35.80
C GLU A 897 -13.23 24.64 -36.91
N ASP A 898 -12.24 23.73 -36.81
CA ASP A 898 -11.19 23.60 -37.84
C ASP A 898 -11.80 23.11 -39.17
N GLU A 899 -11.85 23.99 -40.17
CA GLU A 899 -12.43 23.70 -41.50
C GLU A 899 -11.82 22.44 -42.15
N ARG A 900 -10.55 22.13 -41.86
CA ARG A 900 -9.88 20.93 -42.39
C ARG A 900 -10.45 19.66 -41.76
N LEU A 901 -10.81 19.70 -40.47
CA LEU A 901 -11.44 18.58 -39.77
C LEU A 901 -12.91 18.42 -40.20
N LEU A 902 -13.64 19.52 -40.35
CA LEU A 902 -15.03 19.50 -40.81
C LEU A 902 -15.18 18.90 -42.22
N ALA A 903 -14.19 19.11 -43.09
CA ALA A 903 -14.13 18.46 -44.40
C ALA A 903 -14.03 16.92 -44.35
N THR A 904 -13.78 16.33 -43.17
CA THR A 904 -13.69 14.87 -42.96
C THR A 904 -14.93 14.23 -42.32
N ARG A 905 -16.06 14.95 -42.22
CA ARG A 905 -17.27 14.50 -41.50
C ARG A 905 -17.78 13.11 -41.89
N GLU A 906 -17.68 12.73 -43.17
CA GLU A 906 -18.14 11.42 -43.68
C GLU A 906 -17.42 10.20 -43.08
N VAL A 907 -16.25 10.40 -42.45
CA VAL A 907 -15.44 9.30 -41.87
C VAL A 907 -15.37 9.36 -40.34
N TRP A 908 -16.18 10.19 -39.68
CA TRP A 908 -16.15 10.33 -38.22
C TRP A 908 -16.65 9.08 -37.48
N ASP A 909 -17.63 8.39 -38.05
CA ASP A 909 -18.21 7.14 -37.52
C ASP A 909 -17.39 5.89 -37.91
N GLN A 910 -16.27 6.07 -38.59
CA GLN A 910 -15.41 4.98 -39.02
C GLN A 910 -14.44 4.59 -37.89
N GLU A 911 -14.44 3.31 -37.50
CA GLU A 911 -13.56 2.81 -36.42
C GLU A 911 -12.13 2.49 -36.91
N VAL A 912 -12.00 1.92 -38.11
CA VAL A 912 -10.73 1.45 -38.68
C VAL A 912 -10.60 1.86 -40.14
N VAL A 913 -9.37 2.07 -40.61
CA VAL A 913 -9.11 2.55 -41.98
C VAL A 913 -9.57 1.58 -43.08
N SER A 914 -9.70 0.30 -42.76
CA SER A 914 -10.00 -0.80 -43.69
C SER A 914 -11.49 -1.14 -43.81
N GLU A 915 -12.37 -0.53 -43.00
CA GLU A 915 -13.80 -0.83 -42.96
C GLU A 915 -14.64 0.44 -42.89
N ASN A 916 -15.78 0.45 -43.57
CA ASN A 916 -16.87 1.40 -43.32
C ASN A 916 -18.21 0.69 -43.57
N ARG A 917 -19.34 1.40 -43.57
CA ARG A 917 -20.66 0.79 -43.81
C ARG A 917 -20.77 -0.02 -45.11
N ASP A 918 -20.00 0.36 -46.14
CA ASP A 918 -20.12 -0.17 -47.49
C ASP A 918 -19.02 -1.16 -47.88
N VAL A 919 -17.87 -1.12 -47.19
CA VAL A 919 -16.64 -1.87 -47.47
C VAL A 919 -16.26 -2.69 -46.25
N TYR A 920 -16.21 -4.01 -46.44
CA TYR A 920 -15.73 -4.92 -45.42
C TYR A 920 -14.20 -5.01 -45.39
N ARG A 921 -13.57 -5.17 -44.21
CA ARG A 921 -12.10 -5.28 -44.02
C ARG A 921 -11.44 -6.24 -44.99
N VAL A 922 -12.05 -7.40 -45.17
CA VAL A 922 -11.49 -8.48 -46.01
C VAL A 922 -11.48 -8.08 -47.48
N GLU A 923 -12.49 -7.34 -47.95
CA GLU A 923 -12.52 -6.86 -49.32
C GLU A 923 -11.32 -5.94 -49.59
N TYR A 924 -11.10 -4.96 -48.69
CA TYR A 924 -9.97 -4.06 -48.76
C TYR A 924 -8.64 -4.81 -48.70
N LEU A 925 -8.48 -5.78 -47.78
CA LEU A 925 -7.30 -6.64 -47.69
C LEU A 925 -7.00 -7.36 -49.00
N THR A 926 -8.01 -8.02 -49.59
CA THR A 926 -7.85 -8.75 -50.86
C THR A 926 -7.59 -7.82 -52.04
N TYR A 927 -8.16 -6.61 -52.05
CA TYR A 927 -7.90 -5.60 -53.06
C TYR A 927 -6.46 -5.09 -53.01
N CYS A 928 -5.98 -4.70 -51.83
CA CYS A 928 -4.59 -4.29 -51.63
C CYS A 928 -3.61 -5.40 -51.98
N LEU A 929 -3.92 -6.65 -51.62
CA LEU A 929 -3.09 -7.81 -51.96
C LEU A 929 -3.02 -8.00 -53.48
N LEU A 930 -4.16 -8.01 -54.18
CA LEU A 930 -4.20 -8.13 -55.64
C LEU A 930 -3.44 -7.00 -56.34
N LYS A 931 -3.62 -5.75 -55.88
CA LYS A 931 -2.87 -4.59 -56.41
C LYS A 931 -1.36 -4.71 -56.19
N SER A 932 -0.95 -5.21 -55.02
CA SER A 932 0.47 -5.40 -54.71
C SER A 932 1.13 -6.46 -55.61
N VAL A 933 0.40 -7.53 -55.91
CA VAL A 933 0.86 -8.61 -56.78
C VAL A 933 0.88 -8.17 -58.25
N GLU A 934 -0.05 -7.31 -58.66
CA GLU A 934 -0.05 -6.72 -60.02
C GLU A 934 1.07 -5.70 -60.23
N ALA A 935 1.56 -5.07 -59.15
CA ALA A 935 2.65 -4.10 -59.20
C ALA A 935 4.03 -4.76 -59.13
N ASP A 936 4.14 -5.98 -58.62
CA ASP A 936 5.39 -6.74 -58.49
C ASP A 936 5.73 -7.47 -59.81
N PRO A 937 6.83 -7.10 -60.50
CA PRO A 937 7.22 -7.72 -61.77
C PRO A 937 7.57 -9.21 -61.68
N ASP A 938 7.98 -9.68 -60.50
CA ASP A 938 8.45 -11.05 -60.26
C ASP A 938 7.31 -12.00 -59.83
N GLN A 939 6.13 -11.45 -59.50
CA GLN A 939 4.95 -12.22 -59.12
C GLN A 939 3.86 -12.08 -60.18
N SER A 940 3.05 -13.12 -60.36
CA SER A 940 1.93 -13.09 -61.28
C SER A 940 0.67 -13.61 -60.60
N LEU A 941 -0.51 -13.18 -61.04
CA LEU A 941 -1.77 -13.77 -60.56
C LEU A 941 -1.79 -15.30 -60.74
N MET A 942 -1.10 -15.81 -61.77
CA MET A 942 -0.90 -17.23 -62.05
C MET A 942 -0.01 -17.95 -61.02
N SER A 943 0.89 -17.26 -60.30
CA SER A 943 1.69 -17.89 -59.24
C SER A 943 0.89 -18.09 -57.96
N LEU A 944 -0.03 -17.17 -57.63
CA LEU A 944 -0.94 -17.35 -56.49
C LEU A 944 -1.95 -18.47 -56.72
N LEU A 945 -2.42 -18.64 -57.96
CA LEU A 945 -3.36 -19.69 -58.36
C LEU A 945 -2.79 -21.12 -58.26
N LYS A 946 -1.46 -21.25 -58.18
CA LYS A 946 -0.76 -22.55 -58.05
C LYS A 946 -0.51 -22.96 -56.61
N LEU A 947 -0.68 -22.04 -55.65
CA LEU A 947 -0.48 -22.33 -54.24
C LEU A 947 -1.62 -23.23 -53.73
N SER A 948 -1.27 -24.14 -52.82
CA SER A 948 -2.27 -24.85 -52.03
C SER A 948 -3.01 -23.88 -51.10
N ASP A 949 -4.18 -24.29 -50.58
CA ASP A 949 -4.96 -23.46 -49.66
C ASP A 949 -4.16 -23.09 -48.39
N GLU A 950 -3.30 -24.00 -47.91
CA GLU A 950 -2.43 -23.78 -46.75
C GLU A 950 -1.33 -22.76 -47.03
N GLU A 951 -0.68 -22.86 -48.19
CA GLU A 951 0.35 -21.91 -48.63
C GLU A 951 -0.24 -20.52 -48.91
N LEU A 952 -1.43 -20.46 -49.52
CA LEU A 952 -2.14 -19.21 -49.81
C LEU A 952 -2.60 -18.53 -48.52
N LEU A 953 -3.10 -19.29 -47.54
CA LEU A 953 -3.44 -18.76 -46.23
C LEU A 953 -2.21 -18.21 -45.50
N ALA A 954 -1.08 -18.92 -45.53
CA ALA A 954 0.17 -18.45 -44.94
C ALA A 954 0.65 -17.14 -45.59
N TYR A 955 0.50 -17.01 -46.92
CA TYR A 955 0.81 -15.79 -47.65
C TYR A 955 -0.09 -14.62 -47.21
N ILE A 956 -1.41 -14.85 -47.09
CA ILE A 956 -2.38 -13.85 -46.59
C ILE A 956 -2.02 -13.43 -45.16
N GLN A 957 -1.76 -14.37 -44.26
CA GLN A 957 -1.40 -14.08 -42.87
C GLN A 957 -0.13 -13.24 -42.77
N LYS A 958 0.88 -13.50 -43.62
CA LYS A 958 2.09 -12.69 -43.70
C LYS A 958 1.81 -11.27 -44.19
N PHE A 959 0.94 -11.12 -45.19
CA PHE A 959 0.56 -9.81 -45.72
C PHE A 959 -0.28 -9.00 -44.71
N MET A 960 -1.21 -9.66 -44.04
CA MET A 960 -2.06 -9.11 -42.99
C MET A 960 -1.25 -8.67 -41.75
N GLY A 961 -0.25 -9.44 -41.33
CA GLY A 961 0.53 -9.18 -40.11
C GLY A 961 1.33 -7.87 -40.13
N LEU A 962 1.65 -7.33 -41.32
CA LEU A 962 2.33 -6.04 -41.46
C LEU A 962 1.38 -4.84 -41.30
N ARG A 963 0.06 -5.07 -41.23
CA ARG A 963 -1.00 -4.06 -41.29
C ARG A 963 -1.87 -4.03 -40.03
N TYR A 964 -1.24 -3.97 -38.85
CA TYR A 964 -1.96 -4.01 -37.58
C TYR A 964 -2.91 -2.82 -37.36
N SER A 965 -2.61 -1.65 -37.93
CA SER A 965 -3.47 -0.45 -37.88
C SER A 965 -4.79 -0.61 -38.64
N GLU A 966 -4.91 -1.64 -39.46
CA GLU A 966 -6.11 -1.96 -40.24
C GLU A 966 -7.05 -2.93 -39.50
N GLY A 967 -6.77 -3.29 -38.25
CA GLY A 967 -7.73 -3.97 -37.37
C GLY A 967 -8.13 -5.38 -37.80
N TYR A 968 -7.20 -6.16 -38.38
CA TYR A 968 -7.48 -7.54 -38.79
C TYR A 968 -7.40 -8.55 -37.64
N ILE A 969 -8.30 -9.53 -37.64
CA ILE A 969 -8.36 -10.62 -36.65
C ILE A 969 -7.91 -11.93 -37.32
N LYS A 970 -6.81 -12.49 -36.83
CA LYS A 970 -6.30 -13.80 -37.27
C LYS A 970 -7.27 -14.91 -36.88
N GLY A 971 -7.55 -15.82 -37.82
CA GLY A 971 -8.56 -16.87 -37.71
C GLY A 971 -9.92 -16.50 -38.31
N VAL A 972 -10.23 -15.21 -38.50
CA VAL A 972 -11.49 -14.74 -39.08
C VAL A 972 -11.23 -14.08 -40.44
N HIS A 973 -10.47 -12.99 -40.47
CA HIS A 973 -10.29 -12.20 -41.69
C HIS A 973 -9.33 -12.84 -42.69
N ASP A 974 -8.36 -13.63 -42.23
CA ASP A 974 -7.46 -14.40 -43.09
C ASP A 974 -8.18 -15.55 -43.80
N GLN A 975 -9.13 -16.21 -43.14
CA GLN A 975 -9.95 -17.25 -43.75
C GLN A 975 -10.98 -16.68 -44.75
N ASP A 976 -11.67 -15.61 -44.38
CA ASP A 976 -12.59 -14.92 -45.29
C ASP A 976 -11.83 -14.36 -46.51
N ALA A 977 -10.61 -13.83 -46.31
CA ALA A 977 -9.75 -13.38 -47.39
C ALA A 977 -9.33 -14.53 -48.30
N LEU A 978 -9.07 -15.73 -47.76
CA LEU A 978 -8.78 -16.91 -48.56
C LEU A 978 -9.95 -17.26 -49.47
N LEU A 979 -11.18 -17.28 -48.95
CA LEU A 979 -12.39 -17.56 -49.71
C LEU A 979 -12.61 -16.54 -50.84
N LEU A 980 -12.54 -15.25 -50.49
CA LEU A 980 -12.73 -14.16 -51.45
C LEU A 980 -11.63 -14.15 -52.52
N LEU A 981 -10.37 -14.30 -52.12
CA LEU A 981 -9.23 -14.28 -53.03
C LEU A 981 -9.27 -15.46 -54.02
N LYS A 982 -9.69 -16.65 -53.59
CA LYS A 982 -9.87 -17.80 -54.49
C LYS A 982 -10.91 -17.53 -55.58
N SER A 983 -12.05 -16.96 -55.21
CA SER A 983 -13.08 -16.53 -56.16
C SER A 983 -12.54 -15.46 -57.12
N LEU A 984 -11.87 -14.42 -56.60
CA LEU A 984 -11.29 -13.34 -57.40
C LEU A 984 -10.21 -13.84 -58.38
N LEU A 985 -9.34 -14.76 -57.95
CA LEU A 985 -8.30 -15.36 -58.79
C LEU A 985 -8.88 -16.21 -59.92
N LYS A 986 -10.07 -16.80 -59.74
CA LYS A 986 -10.78 -17.58 -60.76
C LYS A 986 -11.57 -16.70 -61.73
N ILE A 987 -12.33 -15.73 -61.21
CA ILE A 987 -13.19 -14.85 -62.01
C ILE A 987 -12.37 -13.89 -62.87
N LYS A 988 -11.34 -13.24 -62.29
CA LYS A 988 -10.64 -12.13 -62.94
C LYS A 988 -9.98 -12.52 -64.28
N PRO A 989 -9.28 -13.67 -64.41
CA PRO A 989 -8.78 -14.13 -65.71
C PRO A 989 -9.89 -14.51 -66.68
N ALA A 990 -10.98 -15.11 -66.20
CA ALA A 990 -12.10 -15.55 -67.03
C ALA A 990 -12.89 -14.36 -67.63
N LEU A 991 -12.98 -13.24 -66.91
CA LEU A 991 -13.65 -12.02 -67.39
C LEU A 991 -12.91 -11.35 -68.56
N GLY A 992 -11.58 -11.47 -68.66
CA GLY A 992 -10.80 -10.79 -69.71
C GLY A 992 -11.03 -9.26 -69.67
N LEU A 993 -11.65 -8.72 -70.73
CA LEU A 993 -12.03 -7.30 -70.81
C LEU A 993 -13.39 -6.98 -70.15
N LEU A 994 -14.19 -7.98 -69.76
CA LEU A 994 -15.40 -7.78 -68.95
C LEU A 994 -15.11 -7.33 -67.51
N ARG A 995 -13.83 -7.29 -67.11
CA ARG A 995 -13.37 -6.71 -65.84
C ARG A 995 -13.65 -5.19 -65.73
N TYR A 996 -13.86 -4.54 -66.88
CA TYR A 996 -14.26 -3.14 -66.95
C TYR A 996 -15.79 -3.04 -66.95
N GLN A 997 -16.31 -2.00 -66.30
CA GLN A 997 -17.75 -1.77 -66.18
C GLN A 997 -18.44 -1.71 -67.55
N SER A 998 -19.63 -2.32 -67.67
CA SER A 998 -20.47 -2.31 -68.87
C SER A 998 -20.74 -0.89 -69.39
N ALA A 999 -21.03 0.07 -68.51
CA ALA A 999 -21.22 1.47 -68.89
C ALA A 999 -19.93 2.10 -69.48
N ALA A 1000 -18.76 1.83 -68.90
CA ALA A 1000 -17.48 2.29 -69.44
C ALA A 1000 -17.16 1.66 -70.80
N ARG A 1001 -17.47 0.37 -70.98
CA ARG A 1001 -17.32 -0.33 -72.26
C ARG A 1001 -18.28 0.22 -73.33
N ALA A 1002 -19.53 0.47 -72.96
CA ALA A 1002 -20.53 1.07 -73.83
C ALA A 1002 -20.15 2.50 -74.24
N LEU A 1003 -19.62 3.31 -73.32
CA LEU A 1003 -19.11 4.65 -73.59
C LEU A 1003 -17.97 4.63 -74.61
N ALA A 1004 -16.98 3.76 -74.40
CA ALA A 1004 -15.88 3.58 -75.33
C ALA A 1004 -16.35 3.13 -76.72
N GLY A 1005 -17.26 2.15 -76.76
CA GLY A 1005 -17.83 1.64 -78.01
C GLY A 1005 -18.70 2.66 -78.74
N LEU A 1006 -19.48 3.46 -78.02
CA LEU A 1006 -20.32 4.52 -78.58
C LEU A 1006 -19.44 5.59 -79.23
N TYR A 1007 -18.45 6.12 -78.50
CA TYR A 1007 -17.49 7.08 -79.04
C TYR A 1007 -16.82 6.54 -80.29
N TRP A 1008 -16.23 5.35 -80.20
CA TRP A 1008 -15.40 4.79 -81.26
C TRP A 1008 -16.18 4.45 -82.54
N ASN A 1009 -17.40 3.96 -82.42
CA ASN A 1009 -18.19 3.50 -83.57
C ASN A 1009 -18.97 4.63 -84.25
N TYR A 1010 -19.39 5.66 -83.51
CA TYR A 1010 -20.34 6.66 -84.01
C TYR A 1010 -19.89 8.12 -83.93
N PHE A 1011 -18.88 8.46 -83.10
CA PHE A 1011 -18.50 9.87 -82.86
C PHE A 1011 -17.03 10.19 -83.16
N CYS A 1012 -16.13 9.20 -83.12
CA CYS A 1012 -14.73 9.38 -83.46
C CYS A 1012 -14.60 9.70 -84.95
N ASP A 1013 -13.89 10.78 -85.27
CA ASP A 1013 -13.69 11.18 -86.66
C ASP A 1013 -12.85 10.13 -87.42
N PRO A 1014 -13.11 9.91 -88.73
CA PRO A 1014 -12.46 8.83 -89.47
C PRO A 1014 -10.93 8.90 -89.51
N ASP A 1015 -10.36 10.10 -89.51
CA ASP A 1015 -8.91 10.31 -89.58
C ASP A 1015 -8.24 9.95 -88.24
N THR A 1016 -8.80 10.42 -87.13
CA THR A 1016 -8.36 10.08 -85.77
C THR A 1016 -8.55 8.59 -85.48
N LYS A 1017 -9.66 8.00 -85.92
CA LYS A 1017 -9.91 6.57 -85.78
C LYS A 1017 -8.82 5.74 -86.47
N THR A 1018 -8.52 6.04 -87.74
CA THR A 1018 -7.47 5.35 -88.51
C THR A 1018 -6.08 5.54 -87.87
N LEU A 1019 -5.80 6.75 -87.36
CA LEU A 1019 -4.55 7.05 -86.67
C LEU A 1019 -4.38 6.21 -85.40
N PHE A 1020 -5.39 6.15 -84.53
CA PHE A 1020 -5.32 5.38 -83.29
C PHE A 1020 -5.32 3.87 -83.54
N GLU A 1021 -6.08 3.34 -84.52
CA GLU A 1021 -5.99 1.92 -84.90
C GLU A 1021 -4.56 1.55 -85.31
N THR A 1022 -3.95 2.34 -86.20
CA THR A 1022 -2.59 2.07 -86.69
C THR A 1022 -1.57 2.17 -85.56
N LYS A 1023 -1.67 3.21 -84.72
CA LYS A 1023 -0.77 3.42 -83.56
C LYS A 1023 -0.88 2.27 -82.55
N LEU A 1024 -2.09 1.87 -82.17
CA LEU A 1024 -2.33 0.92 -81.09
C LEU A 1024 -2.11 -0.54 -81.52
N ILE A 1025 -2.43 -0.90 -82.77
CA ILE A 1025 -2.05 -2.22 -83.33
C ILE A 1025 -0.52 -2.34 -83.41
N GLY A 1026 0.15 -1.27 -83.85
CA GLY A 1026 1.61 -1.20 -83.87
C GLY A 1026 2.21 -1.33 -82.46
N PHE A 1027 1.63 -0.63 -81.48
CA PHE A 1027 2.02 -0.74 -80.08
C PHE A 1027 1.74 -2.14 -79.49
N GLY A 1028 0.65 -2.79 -79.89
CA GLY A 1028 0.36 -4.18 -79.50
C GLY A 1028 1.41 -5.17 -79.98
N SER A 1029 1.93 -4.97 -81.19
CA SER A 1029 3.08 -5.75 -81.70
C SER A 1029 4.34 -5.53 -80.85
N VAL A 1030 4.55 -4.31 -80.36
CA VAL A 1030 5.63 -4.00 -79.41
C VAL A 1030 5.39 -4.70 -78.07
N MET A 1031 4.16 -4.70 -77.54
CA MET A 1031 3.82 -5.37 -76.27
C MET A 1031 3.97 -6.88 -76.33
N GLN A 1032 3.76 -7.51 -77.50
CA GLN A 1032 4.00 -8.95 -77.68
C GLN A 1032 5.48 -9.35 -77.54
N VAL A 1033 6.40 -8.45 -77.88
CA VAL A 1033 7.85 -8.67 -77.78
C VAL A 1033 8.41 -8.12 -76.46
N PHE A 1034 7.88 -6.98 -76.00
CA PHE A 1034 8.31 -6.25 -74.81
C PHE A 1034 7.11 -5.89 -73.92
N PRO A 1035 6.65 -6.82 -73.06
CA PRO A 1035 5.45 -6.64 -72.24
C PRO A 1035 5.52 -5.49 -71.22
N GLN A 1036 6.73 -5.05 -70.84
CA GLN A 1036 6.96 -4.07 -69.77
C GLN A 1036 7.45 -2.70 -70.30
N THR A 1037 6.80 -2.14 -71.31
CA THR A 1037 7.27 -0.91 -71.94
C THR A 1037 6.89 0.38 -71.21
N GLY A 1038 5.96 0.38 -70.24
CA GLY A 1038 5.57 1.56 -69.43
C GLY A 1038 4.92 2.73 -70.22
N GLN A 1039 5.13 2.80 -71.53
CA GLN A 1039 4.63 3.82 -72.46
C GLN A 1039 3.12 3.71 -72.74
N GLN A 1040 2.45 2.65 -72.26
CA GLN A 1040 1.00 2.47 -72.38
C GLN A 1040 0.21 3.65 -71.78
N GLN A 1041 0.70 4.24 -70.70
CA GLN A 1041 0.00 5.33 -70.00
C GLN A 1041 -0.13 6.59 -70.87
N TYR A 1042 0.83 6.83 -71.77
CA TYR A 1042 0.78 7.94 -72.72
C TYR A 1042 -0.43 7.80 -73.65
N TYR A 1043 -0.63 6.63 -74.24
CA TYR A 1043 -1.75 6.35 -75.14
C TYR A 1043 -3.10 6.37 -74.43
N ILE A 1044 -3.17 5.81 -73.21
CA ILE A 1044 -4.38 5.85 -72.38
C ILE A 1044 -4.75 7.31 -72.05
N ASN A 1045 -3.77 8.16 -71.74
CA ASN A 1045 -4.02 9.58 -71.46
C ASN A 1045 -4.50 10.35 -72.70
N GLU A 1046 -3.98 10.06 -73.90
CA GLU A 1046 -4.49 10.65 -75.16
C GLU A 1046 -5.96 10.25 -75.41
N LEU A 1047 -6.29 8.96 -75.27
CA LEU A 1047 -7.68 8.47 -75.40
C LEU A 1047 -8.60 9.08 -74.33
N ARG A 1048 -8.10 9.24 -73.11
CA ARG A 1048 -8.84 9.87 -72.00
C ARG A 1048 -9.21 11.31 -72.30
N GLN A 1049 -8.33 12.10 -72.93
CA GLN A 1049 -8.62 13.47 -73.33
C GLN A 1049 -9.74 13.52 -74.38
N GLN A 1050 -9.69 12.64 -75.38
CA GLN A 1050 -10.72 12.54 -76.41
C GLN A 1050 -12.08 12.15 -75.84
N LEU A 1051 -12.12 11.12 -74.99
CA LEU A 1051 -13.33 10.69 -74.32
C LEU A 1051 -13.88 11.75 -73.35
N SER A 1052 -13.01 12.53 -72.69
CA SER A 1052 -13.45 13.64 -71.82
C SER A 1052 -14.19 14.73 -72.61
N LEU A 1053 -13.68 15.11 -73.78
CA LEU A 1053 -14.35 16.08 -74.66
C LEU A 1053 -15.68 15.54 -75.19
N PHE A 1054 -15.74 14.24 -75.49
CA PHE A 1054 -16.95 13.57 -75.93
C PHE A 1054 -18.04 13.53 -74.85
N VAL A 1055 -17.71 13.14 -73.62
CA VAL A 1055 -18.69 13.07 -72.52
C VAL A 1055 -19.27 14.43 -72.19
N GLN A 1056 -18.50 15.52 -72.29
CA GLN A 1056 -19.01 16.88 -72.12
C GLN A 1056 -20.11 17.27 -73.14
N GLN A 1057 -20.18 16.59 -74.29
CA GLN A 1057 -21.18 16.84 -75.33
C GLN A 1057 -22.48 16.04 -75.12
N ILE A 1058 -22.48 15.04 -74.22
CA ILE A 1058 -23.61 14.12 -74.01
C ILE A 1058 -23.93 14.01 -72.51
N THR A 1059 -25.09 14.54 -72.11
CA THR A 1059 -25.48 14.64 -70.69
C THR A 1059 -25.83 13.32 -70.00
N CYS A 1060 -26.06 12.23 -70.73
CA CYS A 1060 -26.43 10.93 -70.15
C CYS A 1060 -25.23 10.03 -69.78
N LEU A 1061 -24.00 10.46 -70.06
CA LEU A 1061 -22.77 9.71 -69.77
C LEU A 1061 -22.03 10.34 -68.60
N ASP A 1062 -21.55 9.51 -67.68
CA ASP A 1062 -20.84 9.96 -66.48
C ASP A 1062 -19.35 10.19 -66.77
N GLN A 1063 -18.85 11.36 -66.38
CA GLN A 1063 -17.43 11.73 -66.48
C GLN A 1063 -16.54 10.77 -65.67
N ALA A 1064 -17.05 10.17 -64.60
CA ALA A 1064 -16.31 9.21 -63.77
C ALA A 1064 -15.86 7.97 -64.57
N LEU A 1065 -16.60 7.58 -65.62
CA LEU A 1065 -16.33 6.41 -66.45
C LEU A 1065 -15.19 6.63 -67.46
N VAL A 1066 -14.81 7.88 -67.73
CA VAL A 1066 -13.87 8.22 -68.82
C VAL A 1066 -12.51 7.57 -68.65
N SER A 1067 -11.99 7.52 -67.41
CA SER A 1067 -10.68 6.92 -67.13
C SER A 1067 -10.66 5.43 -67.42
N GLU A 1068 -11.71 4.73 -67.00
CA GLU A 1068 -11.88 3.29 -67.20
C GLU A 1068 -12.19 2.96 -68.67
N ALA A 1069 -13.03 3.76 -69.32
CA ALA A 1069 -13.36 3.63 -70.74
C ALA A 1069 -12.14 3.85 -71.64
N ALA A 1070 -11.25 4.78 -71.31
CA ALA A 1070 -10.01 5.00 -72.05
C ALA A 1070 -9.05 3.81 -71.94
N GLU A 1071 -8.94 3.23 -70.75
CA GLU A 1071 -8.11 2.05 -70.52
C GLU A 1071 -8.70 0.82 -71.23
N TYR A 1072 -10.01 0.61 -71.15
CA TYR A 1072 -10.71 -0.43 -71.89
C TYR A 1072 -10.52 -0.27 -73.40
N LEU A 1073 -10.73 0.93 -73.94
CA LEU A 1073 -10.58 1.21 -75.37
C LEU A 1073 -9.15 0.95 -75.84
N PHE A 1074 -8.15 1.34 -75.05
CA PHE A 1074 -6.76 0.98 -75.32
C PHE A 1074 -6.57 -0.54 -75.40
N GLN A 1075 -7.06 -1.29 -74.40
CA GLN A 1075 -6.90 -2.74 -74.33
C GLN A 1075 -7.63 -3.47 -75.47
N GLU A 1076 -8.78 -2.99 -75.91
CA GLU A 1076 -9.46 -3.48 -77.12
C GLU A 1076 -8.61 -3.24 -78.38
N LEU A 1077 -8.25 -1.97 -78.64
CA LEU A 1077 -7.60 -1.58 -79.90
C LEU A 1077 -6.18 -2.16 -80.09
N VAL A 1078 -5.51 -2.51 -79.00
CA VAL A 1078 -4.22 -3.21 -79.03
C VAL A 1078 -4.34 -4.64 -79.58
N HIS A 1079 -5.48 -5.31 -79.38
CA HIS A 1079 -5.72 -6.69 -79.78
C HIS A 1079 -6.62 -6.82 -81.03
N GLY A 1080 -7.28 -5.72 -81.44
CA GLY A 1080 -8.12 -5.61 -82.63
C GLY A 1080 -9.40 -4.80 -82.37
N SER A 1081 -9.98 -4.15 -83.38
CA SER A 1081 -11.15 -3.25 -83.20
C SER A 1081 -12.50 -4.00 -83.04
N THR A 1082 -12.52 -5.10 -82.28
CA THR A 1082 -13.70 -5.94 -82.05
C THR A 1082 -14.14 -5.94 -80.59
N PHE A 1083 -15.07 -5.06 -80.25
CA PHE A 1083 -15.61 -4.91 -78.89
C PHE A 1083 -16.27 -6.17 -78.35
N VAL A 1084 -15.86 -6.57 -77.15
CA VAL A 1084 -16.45 -7.72 -76.43
C VAL A 1084 -17.87 -7.44 -75.95
N ILE A 1085 -18.69 -8.49 -75.91
CA ILE A 1085 -20.09 -8.44 -75.48
C ILE A 1085 -20.24 -9.32 -74.24
N SER A 1086 -20.84 -8.78 -73.18
CA SER A 1086 -21.17 -9.56 -71.99
C SER A 1086 -22.34 -10.50 -72.27
N LYS A 1087 -22.29 -11.72 -71.73
CA LYS A 1087 -23.36 -12.70 -71.89
C LYS A 1087 -24.72 -12.17 -71.38
N ARG A 1088 -24.73 -11.51 -70.22
CA ARG A 1088 -25.96 -10.95 -69.64
C ARG A 1088 -26.58 -9.86 -70.52
N ALA A 1089 -25.78 -8.96 -71.11
CA ALA A 1089 -26.31 -7.97 -72.07
C ALA A 1089 -26.88 -8.63 -73.33
N ALA A 1090 -26.24 -9.70 -73.83
CA ALA A 1090 -26.76 -10.47 -74.97
C ALA A 1090 -28.09 -11.18 -74.65
N ASP A 1091 -28.21 -11.74 -73.44
CA ASP A 1091 -29.43 -12.38 -72.96
C ASP A 1091 -30.56 -11.34 -72.78
N LEU A 1092 -30.28 -10.20 -72.12
CA LEU A 1092 -31.22 -9.09 -71.97
C LEU A 1092 -31.68 -8.52 -73.31
N TYR A 1093 -30.77 -8.39 -74.29
CA TYR A 1093 -31.12 -7.99 -75.65
C TYR A 1093 -32.14 -8.96 -76.29
N HIS A 1094 -31.92 -10.27 -76.13
CA HIS A 1094 -32.84 -11.29 -76.66
C HIS A 1094 -34.17 -11.34 -75.91
N GLU A 1095 -34.16 -11.19 -74.58
CA GLU A 1095 -35.35 -11.11 -73.75
C GLU A 1095 -36.19 -9.87 -74.10
N PHE A 1096 -35.54 -8.71 -74.27
CA PHE A 1096 -36.16 -7.47 -74.71
C PHE A 1096 -36.79 -7.59 -76.11
N GLU A 1097 -36.07 -8.14 -77.08
CA GLU A 1097 -36.64 -8.41 -78.42
C GLU A 1097 -37.87 -9.33 -78.35
N LYS A 1098 -37.81 -10.37 -77.51
CA LYS A 1098 -38.91 -11.32 -77.33
C LYS A 1098 -40.11 -10.64 -76.68
N TYR A 1099 -39.89 -9.79 -75.68
CA TYR A 1099 -40.91 -8.97 -75.04
C TYR A 1099 -41.60 -8.02 -76.03
N LEU A 1100 -40.82 -7.31 -76.86
CA LEU A 1100 -41.37 -6.41 -77.88
C LEU A 1100 -42.14 -7.15 -78.98
N LYS A 1101 -41.72 -8.35 -79.36
CA LYS A 1101 -42.46 -9.22 -80.31
C LYS A 1101 -43.77 -9.70 -79.70
N HIS A 1102 -43.76 -10.14 -78.43
CA HIS A 1102 -44.96 -10.56 -77.72
C HIS A 1102 -45.99 -9.43 -77.60
N ASN A 1103 -45.52 -8.20 -77.32
CA ASN A 1103 -46.38 -7.03 -77.15
C ASN A 1103 -46.67 -6.24 -78.45
N ASN A 1104 -46.36 -6.79 -79.63
CA ASN A 1104 -46.53 -6.13 -80.94
C ASN A 1104 -45.89 -4.73 -81.05
N ALA A 1105 -44.82 -4.47 -80.28
CA ALA A 1105 -44.13 -3.18 -80.21
C ALA A 1105 -42.83 -3.14 -81.04
N ALA A 1106 -42.35 -4.27 -81.55
CA ALA A 1106 -41.09 -4.36 -82.30
C ALA A 1106 -41.00 -3.40 -83.51
N LYS A 1107 -42.10 -3.21 -84.25
CA LYS A 1107 -42.16 -2.25 -85.36
C LYS A 1107 -42.08 -0.80 -84.86
N ARG A 1108 -42.72 -0.48 -83.74
CA ARG A 1108 -42.69 0.86 -83.14
C ARG A 1108 -41.27 1.25 -82.69
N LEU A 1109 -40.55 0.32 -82.06
CA LEU A 1109 -39.14 0.50 -81.73
C LEU A 1109 -38.34 0.86 -83.00
N LYS A 1110 -38.42 0.00 -84.04
CA LYS A 1110 -37.66 0.17 -85.27
C LYS A 1110 -37.96 1.50 -85.98
N ASP A 1111 -39.23 1.86 -86.09
CA ASP A 1111 -39.67 3.11 -86.70
C ASP A 1111 -39.18 4.33 -85.88
N SER A 1112 -39.24 4.25 -84.54
CA SER A 1112 -38.79 5.33 -83.65
C SER A 1112 -37.27 5.56 -83.71
N LEU A 1113 -36.47 4.48 -83.70
CA LEU A 1113 -35.02 4.57 -83.80
C LEU A 1113 -34.56 5.04 -85.19
N ALA A 1114 -35.25 4.62 -86.26
CA ALA A 1114 -34.93 5.07 -87.61
C ALA A 1114 -35.13 6.58 -87.79
N ALA A 1115 -36.13 7.17 -87.13
CA ALA A 1115 -36.41 8.60 -87.20
C ALA A 1115 -35.32 9.48 -86.56
N THR A 1116 -34.55 8.94 -85.61
CA THR A 1116 -33.49 9.66 -84.90
C THR A 1116 -32.08 9.36 -85.42
N LYS A 1117 -31.93 8.48 -86.42
CA LYS A 1117 -30.63 7.92 -86.86
C LYS A 1117 -29.63 8.97 -87.35
N GLU A 1118 -30.10 10.10 -87.89
CA GLU A 1118 -29.23 11.19 -88.37
C GLU A 1118 -28.53 11.96 -87.23
N ASN A 1119 -29.02 11.84 -85.99
CA ASN A 1119 -28.39 12.40 -84.81
C ASN A 1119 -27.96 11.26 -83.86
N PRO A 1120 -26.69 10.83 -83.89
CA PRO A 1120 -26.20 9.70 -83.10
C PRO A 1120 -26.44 9.83 -81.59
N VAL A 1121 -26.45 11.06 -81.04
CA VAL A 1121 -26.71 11.30 -79.60
C VAL A 1121 -28.15 10.95 -79.26
N ASN A 1122 -29.10 11.54 -79.99
CA ASN A 1122 -30.52 11.29 -79.79
C ASN A 1122 -30.90 9.85 -80.14
N TRP A 1123 -30.18 9.23 -81.09
CA TRP A 1123 -30.37 7.84 -81.46
C TRP A 1123 -30.01 6.88 -80.33
N PHE A 1124 -28.87 7.11 -79.67
CA PHE A 1124 -28.45 6.35 -78.49
C PHE A 1124 -29.36 6.61 -77.29
N LEU A 1125 -29.70 7.87 -77.00
CA LEU A 1125 -30.62 8.23 -75.91
C LEU A 1125 -31.97 7.53 -76.06
N LEU A 1126 -32.56 7.54 -77.25
CA LEU A 1126 -33.83 6.86 -77.48
C LEU A 1126 -33.71 5.34 -77.31
N ALA A 1127 -32.62 4.72 -77.78
CA ALA A 1127 -32.37 3.30 -77.55
C ALA A 1127 -32.22 2.98 -76.05
N ARG A 1128 -31.53 3.84 -75.31
CA ARG A 1128 -31.38 3.75 -73.86
C ARG A 1128 -32.72 3.90 -73.14
N ASP A 1129 -33.56 4.86 -73.49
CA ASP A 1129 -34.90 5.07 -72.91
C ASP A 1129 -35.79 3.84 -73.09
N TRP A 1130 -35.74 3.20 -74.27
CA TRP A 1130 -36.49 1.97 -74.55
C TRP A 1130 -36.05 0.80 -73.68
N VAL A 1131 -34.74 0.64 -73.46
CA VAL A 1131 -34.19 -0.41 -72.60
C VAL A 1131 -34.47 -0.09 -71.14
N GLN A 1132 -34.29 1.16 -70.72
CA GLN A 1132 -34.55 1.62 -69.35
C GLN A 1132 -36.01 1.34 -68.96
N ALA A 1133 -36.98 1.70 -69.81
CA ALA A 1133 -38.39 1.41 -69.56
C ALA A 1133 -38.71 -0.09 -69.44
N TYR A 1134 -37.91 -0.97 -70.07
CA TYR A 1134 -38.03 -2.41 -69.92
C TYR A 1134 -37.39 -2.92 -68.63
N LEU A 1135 -36.23 -2.37 -68.25
CA LEU A 1135 -35.58 -2.71 -66.98
C LEU A 1135 -36.38 -2.22 -65.77
N ASP A 1136 -36.98 -1.03 -65.85
CA ASP A 1136 -37.93 -0.50 -64.85
C ASP A 1136 -39.13 -1.45 -64.67
N TYR A 1137 -39.57 -2.12 -65.74
CA TYR A 1137 -40.64 -3.12 -65.69
C TYR A 1137 -40.19 -4.46 -65.08
N LEU A 1138 -38.92 -4.83 -65.26
CA LEU A 1138 -38.35 -6.07 -64.69
C LEU A 1138 -38.02 -5.95 -63.20
N ASP A 1139 -37.90 -4.72 -62.69
CA ASP A 1139 -37.61 -4.41 -61.27
C ASP A 1139 -36.32 -5.09 -60.77
N SER A 1140 -35.26 -5.03 -61.57
CA SER A 1140 -33.97 -5.71 -61.31
C SER A 1140 -32.80 -4.73 -61.32
N GLU A 1141 -32.32 -4.34 -60.14
CA GLU A 1141 -31.19 -3.41 -59.97
C GLU A 1141 -29.87 -3.88 -60.59
N GLU A 1142 -29.62 -5.19 -60.67
CA GLU A 1142 -28.39 -5.72 -61.28
C GLU A 1142 -28.42 -5.63 -62.81
N ASP A 1143 -29.60 -5.75 -63.42
CA ASP A 1143 -29.74 -5.67 -64.87
C ASP A 1143 -29.56 -4.25 -65.40
N PHE A 1144 -29.81 -3.24 -64.54
CA PHE A 1144 -29.50 -1.84 -64.86
C PHE A 1144 -28.02 -1.58 -65.14
N ASP A 1145 -27.09 -2.37 -64.59
CA ASP A 1145 -25.67 -2.22 -64.90
C ASP A 1145 -25.40 -2.43 -66.40
N TYR A 1146 -26.25 -3.20 -67.11
CA TYR A 1146 -26.09 -3.52 -68.53
C TYR A 1146 -26.86 -2.61 -69.48
N LEU A 1147 -27.59 -1.61 -68.97
CA LEU A 1147 -28.45 -0.70 -69.74
C LEU A 1147 -27.76 -0.13 -70.99
N ASP A 1148 -26.60 0.51 -70.80
CA ASP A 1148 -25.89 1.20 -71.89
C ASP A 1148 -25.29 0.22 -72.91
N GLU A 1149 -24.88 -0.98 -72.46
CA GLU A 1149 -24.35 -2.02 -73.33
C GLU A 1149 -25.46 -2.59 -74.23
N VAL A 1150 -26.65 -2.85 -73.67
CA VAL A 1150 -27.83 -3.31 -74.43
C VAL A 1150 -28.31 -2.23 -75.41
N ALA A 1151 -28.33 -0.96 -74.99
CA ALA A 1151 -28.65 0.16 -75.87
C ALA A 1151 -27.69 0.23 -77.07
N LEU A 1152 -26.39 0.05 -76.85
CA LEU A 1152 -25.39 0.01 -77.92
C LEU A 1152 -25.58 -1.20 -78.85
N LEU A 1153 -25.96 -2.37 -78.32
CA LEU A 1153 -26.29 -3.55 -79.13
C LEU A 1153 -27.50 -3.32 -80.04
N LEU A 1154 -28.51 -2.56 -79.59
CA LEU A 1154 -29.66 -2.18 -80.41
C LEU A 1154 -29.26 -1.32 -81.62
N LEU A 1155 -28.31 -0.39 -81.44
CA LEU A 1155 -27.82 0.46 -82.53
C LEU A 1155 -27.02 -0.32 -83.59
N ASN A 1156 -26.35 -1.40 -83.18
CA ASN A 1156 -25.56 -2.25 -84.07
C ASN A 1156 -26.43 -3.18 -84.94
N GLU A 1157 -27.74 -3.29 -84.66
CA GLU A 1157 -28.75 -4.12 -85.36
C GLU A 1157 -28.41 -5.63 -85.46
N LYS A 1158 -27.28 -6.09 -84.90
CA LYS A 1158 -26.79 -7.46 -84.97
C LYS A 1158 -25.93 -7.83 -83.76
N LEU A 1159 -26.29 -8.95 -83.12
CA LEU A 1159 -25.48 -9.58 -82.08
C LEU A 1159 -24.43 -10.51 -82.71
N ASP A 1160 -23.14 -10.18 -82.57
CA ASP A 1160 -22.03 -11.01 -83.04
C ASP A 1160 -21.60 -12.01 -81.94
N ARG A 1161 -22.03 -13.26 -82.07
CA ARG A 1161 -21.74 -14.32 -81.09
C ARG A 1161 -20.24 -14.63 -80.95
N SER A 1162 -19.41 -14.27 -81.92
CA SER A 1162 -17.95 -14.49 -81.82
C SER A 1162 -17.27 -13.57 -80.80
N ARG A 1163 -17.94 -12.47 -80.39
CA ARG A 1163 -17.44 -11.49 -79.42
C ARG A 1163 -18.00 -11.70 -78.02
N LEU A 1164 -18.85 -12.70 -77.84
CA LEU A 1164 -19.48 -13.00 -76.57
C LEU A 1164 -18.49 -13.69 -75.64
N ILE A 1165 -18.26 -13.10 -74.47
CA ILE A 1165 -17.47 -13.73 -73.42
C ILE A 1165 -18.44 -14.45 -72.48
N ASP A 1166 -18.31 -15.78 -72.41
CA ASP A 1166 -19.10 -16.66 -71.54
C ASP A 1166 -18.50 -16.72 -70.13
N ALA A 1167 -18.53 -15.59 -69.43
CA ALA A 1167 -18.09 -15.48 -68.04
C ALA A 1167 -19.09 -14.63 -67.23
N THR A 1168 -19.31 -14.99 -65.97
CA THR A 1168 -20.19 -14.27 -65.05
C THR A 1168 -19.38 -13.35 -64.16
N VAL A 1169 -19.85 -12.11 -63.97
CA VAL A 1169 -19.23 -11.13 -63.06
C VAL A 1169 -19.69 -11.31 -61.61
N THR A 1170 -20.65 -12.21 -61.38
CA THR A 1170 -21.23 -12.53 -60.08
C THR A 1170 -20.85 -13.94 -59.61
N GLU A 1171 -20.58 -14.08 -58.30
CA GLU A 1171 -20.40 -15.38 -57.62
C GLU A 1171 -20.91 -15.27 -56.17
N GLN A 1172 -21.65 -16.28 -55.71
CA GLN A 1172 -22.05 -16.41 -54.32
C GLN A 1172 -21.00 -17.22 -53.58
N ILE A 1173 -20.41 -16.65 -52.52
CA ILE A 1173 -19.33 -17.28 -51.77
C ILE A 1173 -19.83 -17.62 -50.36
N PRO A 1174 -20.09 -18.91 -50.05
CA PRO A 1174 -20.48 -19.32 -48.71
C PRO A 1174 -19.27 -19.43 -47.78
N GLY A 1175 -19.52 -19.39 -46.47
CA GLY A 1175 -18.53 -19.72 -45.43
C GLY A 1175 -17.83 -18.53 -44.77
N PHE A 1176 -18.28 -17.31 -44.99
CA PHE A 1176 -17.71 -16.12 -44.35
C PHE A 1176 -18.01 -16.09 -42.85
N SER A 1177 -16.99 -15.81 -42.05
CA SER A 1177 -17.04 -15.75 -40.59
C SER A 1177 -17.16 -14.33 -40.03
N GLY A 1178 -16.84 -13.32 -40.84
CA GLY A 1178 -16.96 -11.91 -40.51
C GLY A 1178 -18.40 -11.42 -40.32
N SER A 1179 -18.55 -10.30 -39.61
CA SER A 1179 -19.82 -9.61 -39.41
C SER A 1179 -19.78 -8.26 -40.12
N HIS A 1180 -20.53 -8.11 -41.21
CA HIS A 1180 -20.62 -6.87 -41.98
C HIS A 1180 -21.95 -6.82 -42.76
N ALA A 1181 -22.47 -5.64 -43.10
CA ALA A 1181 -23.73 -5.48 -43.84
C ALA A 1181 -23.76 -6.15 -45.23
N ARG A 1182 -22.57 -6.41 -45.81
CA ARG A 1182 -22.40 -7.12 -47.09
C ARG A 1182 -22.49 -8.65 -46.97
N ILE A 1183 -22.40 -9.20 -45.77
CA ILE A 1183 -22.44 -10.63 -45.50
C ILE A 1183 -23.83 -10.98 -44.96
N ARG A 1184 -24.57 -11.82 -45.67
CA ARG A 1184 -25.91 -12.26 -45.26
C ARG A 1184 -25.88 -13.75 -44.99
N ASN A 1185 -26.16 -14.16 -43.74
CA ASN A 1185 -26.14 -15.56 -43.31
C ASN A 1185 -24.83 -16.31 -43.65
N GLY A 1186 -23.67 -15.63 -43.51
CA GLY A 1186 -22.36 -16.20 -43.86
C GLY A 1186 -22.11 -16.37 -45.36
N GLU A 1187 -22.98 -15.84 -46.22
CA GLU A 1187 -22.79 -15.78 -47.66
C GLU A 1187 -22.41 -14.36 -48.09
N TYR A 1188 -21.41 -14.26 -48.96
CA TYR A 1188 -20.96 -13.03 -49.57
C TYR A 1188 -21.29 -13.03 -51.06
N HIS A 1189 -22.09 -12.06 -51.50
CA HIS A 1189 -22.42 -11.86 -52.92
C HIS A 1189 -21.36 -10.99 -53.58
N LEU A 1190 -20.46 -11.62 -54.34
CA LEU A 1190 -19.45 -10.91 -55.11
C LEU A 1190 -20.04 -10.46 -56.44
N HIS A 1191 -20.02 -9.16 -56.71
CA HIS A 1191 -20.16 -8.60 -58.05
C HIS A 1191 -18.87 -7.87 -58.44
N PHE A 1192 -18.03 -8.48 -59.27
CA PHE A 1192 -16.65 -8.07 -59.52
C PHE A 1192 -16.50 -6.58 -59.92
N ASN A 1193 -17.36 -6.10 -60.81
CA ASN A 1193 -17.32 -4.71 -61.30
C ASN A 1193 -17.71 -3.67 -60.23
N ARG A 1194 -18.65 -4.03 -59.33
CA ARG A 1194 -19.08 -3.18 -58.21
C ARG A 1194 -18.02 -3.21 -57.10
N TYR A 1195 -17.48 -4.39 -56.80
CA TYR A 1195 -16.34 -4.59 -55.89
C TYR A 1195 -15.13 -3.74 -56.30
N SER A 1196 -14.71 -3.83 -57.57
CA SER A 1196 -13.52 -3.13 -58.06
C SER A 1196 -13.69 -1.60 -58.05
N LYS A 1197 -14.85 -1.08 -58.46
CA LYS A 1197 -15.15 0.36 -58.41
C LYS A 1197 -15.19 0.87 -56.97
N ARG A 1198 -15.97 0.21 -56.10
CA ARG A 1198 -16.12 0.60 -54.71
C ARG A 1198 -14.77 0.67 -53.99
N LEU A 1199 -13.92 -0.34 -54.16
CA LEU A 1199 -12.62 -0.36 -53.49
C LEU A 1199 -11.59 0.60 -54.08
N ALA A 1200 -11.66 0.88 -55.39
CA ALA A 1200 -10.84 1.93 -56.00
C ALA A 1200 -11.22 3.32 -55.44
N GLU A 1201 -12.51 3.59 -55.28
CA GLU A 1201 -13.02 4.83 -54.67
C GLU A 1201 -12.66 4.90 -53.19
N PHE A 1202 -12.87 3.82 -52.43
CA PHE A 1202 -12.52 3.73 -51.02
C PHE A 1202 -11.02 3.99 -50.78
N GLN A 1203 -10.15 3.36 -51.58
CA GLN A 1203 -8.69 3.55 -51.49
C GLN A 1203 -8.23 4.96 -51.87
N SER A 1204 -8.88 5.62 -52.83
CA SER A 1204 -8.45 6.92 -53.35
C SER A 1204 -9.08 8.12 -52.64
N VAL A 1205 -10.26 7.95 -52.03
CA VAL A 1205 -11.04 9.00 -51.38
C VAL A 1205 -11.15 8.79 -49.87
N ASN A 1206 -11.72 7.67 -49.43
CA ASN A 1206 -12.03 7.45 -48.01
C ASN A 1206 -10.78 7.21 -47.16
N VAL A 1207 -9.84 6.38 -47.63
CA VAL A 1207 -8.61 6.05 -46.88
C VAL A 1207 -7.76 7.30 -46.59
N PRO A 1208 -7.37 8.13 -47.58
CA PRO A 1208 -6.63 9.36 -47.31
C PRO A 1208 -7.40 10.34 -46.43
N ARG A 1209 -8.73 10.39 -46.55
CA ARG A 1209 -9.57 11.25 -45.72
C ARG A 1209 -9.60 10.79 -44.26
N TYR A 1210 -9.65 9.49 -44.00
CA TYR A 1210 -9.58 8.92 -42.66
C TYR A 1210 -8.19 9.11 -42.01
N GLU A 1211 -7.11 8.91 -42.78
CA GLU A 1211 -5.75 9.21 -42.31
C GLU A 1211 -5.59 10.71 -41.99
N SER A 1212 -6.12 11.59 -42.84
CA SER A 1212 -6.17 13.03 -42.59
C SER A 1212 -6.99 13.35 -41.33
N TYR A 1213 -8.14 12.72 -41.13
CA TYR A 1213 -8.96 12.88 -39.93
C TYR A 1213 -8.19 12.53 -38.65
N LEU A 1214 -7.55 11.35 -38.59
CA LEU A 1214 -6.78 10.94 -37.42
C LEU A 1214 -5.61 11.88 -37.12
N SER A 1215 -4.90 12.31 -38.17
CA SER A 1215 -3.77 13.25 -38.04
C SER A 1215 -4.21 14.63 -37.53
N LEU A 1216 -5.27 15.21 -38.11
CA LEU A 1216 -5.84 16.49 -37.71
C LEU A 1216 -6.42 16.46 -36.30
N LYS A 1217 -7.14 15.38 -35.95
CA LYS A 1217 -7.68 15.17 -34.60
C LYS A 1217 -6.57 15.19 -33.55
N LYS A 1218 -5.47 14.48 -33.82
CA LYS A 1218 -4.30 14.46 -32.92
C LYS A 1218 -3.62 15.83 -32.85
N GLU A 1219 -3.38 16.47 -33.99
CA GLU A 1219 -2.79 17.82 -34.06
C GLU A 1219 -3.59 18.83 -33.22
N ILE A 1220 -4.92 18.82 -33.33
CA ILE A 1220 -5.81 19.73 -32.61
C ILE A 1220 -5.78 19.45 -31.10
N VAL A 1221 -5.86 18.18 -30.68
CA VAL A 1221 -5.79 17.82 -29.26
C VAL A 1221 -4.44 18.21 -28.65
N ASP A 1222 -3.33 17.91 -29.33
CA ASP A 1222 -2.00 18.23 -28.82
C ASP A 1222 -1.78 19.75 -28.75
N ARG A 1223 -2.15 20.50 -29.80
CA ARG A 1223 -2.08 21.97 -29.81
C ARG A 1223 -2.92 22.58 -28.68
N THR A 1224 -4.13 22.08 -28.45
CA THR A 1224 -5.00 22.63 -27.41
C THR A 1224 -4.54 22.21 -26.02
N ARG A 1225 -4.02 21.00 -25.83
CA ARG A 1225 -3.40 20.55 -24.58
C ARG A 1225 -2.24 21.48 -24.18
N ASP A 1226 -1.37 21.81 -25.13
CA ASP A 1226 -0.24 22.72 -24.93
C ASP A 1226 -0.72 24.15 -24.62
N ALA A 1227 -1.71 24.65 -25.37
CA ALA A 1227 -2.30 25.98 -25.14
C ALA A 1227 -2.96 26.10 -23.76
N MET A 1228 -3.62 25.04 -23.29
CA MET A 1228 -4.26 24.97 -21.97
C MET A 1228 -3.27 24.73 -20.82
N ARG A 1229 -2.00 24.39 -21.12
CA ARG A 1229 -0.95 24.11 -20.13
C ARG A 1229 -1.41 23.11 -19.05
N LEU A 1230 -2.09 22.04 -19.46
CA LEU A 1230 -2.70 21.07 -18.53
C LEU A 1230 -1.68 20.44 -17.55
N ASP A 1231 -0.41 20.36 -17.95
CA ASP A 1231 0.69 19.87 -17.11
C ASP A 1231 1.00 20.75 -15.88
N GLU A 1232 0.51 21.99 -15.84
CA GLU A 1232 0.64 22.89 -14.68
C GLU A 1232 -0.44 22.68 -13.63
N PHE A 1233 -1.59 22.10 -14.02
CA PHE A 1233 -2.68 21.76 -13.12
C PHE A 1233 -2.50 20.39 -12.47
N ARG A 1234 -1.49 19.62 -12.87
CA ARG A 1234 -1.12 18.38 -12.19
C ARG A 1234 -0.61 18.72 -10.80
N PRO A 1235 -1.22 18.18 -9.72
CA PRO A 1235 -0.79 18.47 -8.37
C PRO A 1235 0.67 18.06 -8.19
N ARG A 1236 1.54 19.05 -8.01
CA ARG A 1236 2.94 18.85 -7.63
C ARG A 1236 3.03 19.03 -6.12
N VAL A 1237 3.79 18.16 -5.46
CA VAL A 1237 4.08 18.33 -4.03
C VAL A 1237 4.84 19.65 -3.89
N LEU A 1238 4.19 20.67 -3.32
CA LEU A 1238 4.86 21.91 -2.97
C LEU A 1238 5.91 21.57 -1.91
N THR A 1239 7.18 21.75 -2.24
CA THR A 1239 8.33 21.53 -1.35
C THR A 1239 8.31 22.43 -0.09
N SER A 1240 7.35 23.36 0.00
CA SER A 1240 7.21 24.35 1.08
C SER A 1240 5.95 24.22 1.94
N PHE A 1241 5.11 23.19 1.77
CA PHE A 1241 3.85 23.08 2.54
C PHE A 1241 4.05 22.41 3.92
N VAL A 1242 3.89 23.16 5.00
CA VAL A 1242 3.91 22.68 6.41
C VAL A 1242 2.48 22.68 6.97
N ARG A 1243 2.00 21.54 7.48
CA ARG A 1243 0.65 21.40 8.09
C ARG A 1243 0.46 22.36 9.29
N ASN A 1244 -0.77 22.86 9.44
CA ASN A 1244 -1.31 23.74 10.50
C ASN A 1244 -1.33 25.27 10.29
N ARG A 1245 -1.19 25.78 9.07
CA ARG A 1245 -1.82 27.05 8.70
C ARG A 1245 -2.34 26.98 7.27
N LEU A 1246 -3.66 27.04 7.13
CA LEU A 1246 -4.27 27.68 5.97
C LEU A 1246 -4.48 29.16 6.31
#